data_AF-A0A518G9Z3-F1
#
_entry.id   AF-A0A518G9Z3-F1
#
_cell.length_a   1.000
_cell.length_b   1.000
_cell.length_c   1.000
_cell.angle_alpha   90.00
_cell.angle_beta   90.00
_cell.angle_gamma   90.00
#
_symmetry.space_group_name_H-M   'P 1'
#
loop_
_entity.id
_entity.type
_entity.pdbx_description
1 polymer ?
#
loop_
_entity_poly.entity_id
_entity_poly.type
_entity_poly.pdbx_seq_one_letter_code
_entity_poly.pdbx_strand_id
1 'polypeptide(L)'
;MPRRACLSCLLVLLWLVGASQIIAAPPNIVVILVDDMGYGDPTCFNPNSKIPTPHIDSLAREGRRFTDAHAPGPLCHMSRYGLITGEYPFRTDVTRWPTEPLVQQDTFTLATLAKRAGYRTAMVGKWHLGFKESGYEHRLPGGPLDCGFDSFFGMRASTDIPPYFYIRGDRAVELPTDHIDDQFSDGWSKIQGVRTLSGGIAPSLKLPDVLPRFTDEAIEVISGHPQDAQEPLFLYVALPAPHTPWLPSSEFAGKSSASLYGDFAMMIDAQIGRILQALTDAQMADDTLVVFTSDNGPCWHPADVERFDHDAVGGLKGMKADAWEGGHRMPFIIRWPGHVAPSSTSEQLVCFTDLMATFASLLGVELPPQAGPDSFDFSPALLMQADLTSTQPAPMREQFVMRAGSAPSMMTIRSGDWKLITQLGSGGFSPPRIVRPGPDDPAGQLYNLAEDLGETTNLYATHPDIVAQLETELRSIMDAGRSRSVSARVDAATLKGKVMCGYQGWFNCEGDGADLGWTHWSRNNRRTMGPGNVTVDLWPDLTEFTEEERFATEFQLADGAPAEVFSSANRATVLRHFQWMQDYGLDGVFLQRFANGLKSGAMLEHKNKVLAHVREGAAQTGRCYALMYDLSGLRGGGVARVYNDWHGLVQTQGMTKDAGYVHHEGKPLVAIWGIGFNDGRKYTLEECQRLIASLKDDGCAIMLGVPTGWREGVRDATNDPLLQEIVAMADIISPWTVGRYQTPAQATNHGEAFWTPDQQWCLQHEIDFLPVAFPGFSWHNLKGAELDAIPRLGGEFLWSQVVAAKQAGCEMLYVAMFDEVDEGTAIFKCTNNTPVGEDIQFLTYEGLPSDHYLKIVGQAARTLRGEIPLRTSLQQ
;
A
#
# COMPACT_ATOMS: atom_id res chain seq x y z
N MET A 1 54.53 43.56 33.20
CA MET A 1 54.84 42.10 33.17
C MET A 1 53.58 41.33 33.54
N PRO A 2 53.26 40.23 32.85
CA PRO A 2 52.03 40.21 32.04
C PRO A 2 51.01 39.14 32.43
N ARG A 3 49.74 39.34 32.05
CA ARG A 3 48.83 38.28 31.60
C ARG A 3 48.07 38.75 30.36
N ARG A 4 47.96 37.82 29.41
CA ARG A 4 47.64 37.97 27.99
C ARG A 4 46.16 38.29 27.77
N ALA A 5 45.87 39.24 26.88
CA ALA A 5 44.54 39.46 26.30
C ALA A 5 44.52 38.85 24.89
N CYS A 6 43.50 38.04 24.61
CA CYS A 6 43.28 37.38 23.33
C CYS A 6 42.80 38.38 22.28
N LEU A 7 43.43 38.31 21.10
CA LEU A 7 42.95 38.90 19.86
C LEU A 7 41.79 38.03 19.36
N SER A 8 40.62 38.63 19.20
CA SER A 8 39.47 38.06 18.51
C SER A 8 38.97 39.10 17.50
N CYS A 9 38.36 38.61 16.42
CA CYS A 9 37.71 39.36 15.33
C CYS A 9 38.62 39.73 14.15
N LEU A 10 38.67 38.87 13.13
CA LEU A 10 38.20 39.14 11.75
C LEU A 10 38.71 38.03 10.81
N LEU A 11 37.79 37.33 10.14
CA LEU A 11 37.93 36.50 8.92
C LEU A 11 37.22 35.15 9.06
N VAL A 12 35.89 35.17 9.12
CA VAL A 12 35.05 34.07 8.62
C VAL A 12 33.89 34.72 7.88
N LEU A 13 34.15 35.14 6.63
CA LEU A 13 33.12 35.46 5.65
C LEU A 13 33.54 34.75 4.35
N LEU A 14 32.56 34.14 3.70
CA LEU A 14 32.64 33.21 2.55
C LEU A 14 33.02 31.78 2.91
N TRP A 15 32.02 30.93 3.14
CA TRP A 15 31.75 29.66 2.45
C TRP A 15 30.33 29.20 2.86
N LEU A 16 29.31 30.00 2.50
CA LEU A 16 27.93 29.51 2.39
C LEU A 16 27.75 29.02 0.95
N VAL A 17 28.41 27.90 0.64
CA VAL A 17 27.97 27.07 -0.48
C VAL A 17 26.81 26.26 0.10
N GLY A 18 25.62 26.46 -0.47
CA GLY A 18 24.46 25.67 -0.11
C GLY A 18 24.80 24.20 -0.18
N ALA A 19 24.67 23.51 0.95
CA ALA A 19 24.56 22.07 0.96
C ALA A 19 23.26 21.75 0.21
N SER A 20 23.38 21.54 -1.09
CA SER A 20 22.39 20.75 -1.81
C SER A 20 22.36 19.42 -1.06
N GLN A 21 21.24 19.07 -0.46
CA GLN A 21 21.05 17.72 0.07
C GLN A 21 21.39 16.78 -1.08
N ILE A 22 22.45 15.98 -0.89
CA ILE A 22 22.76 14.90 -1.81
C ILE A 22 21.55 13.97 -1.69
N ILE A 23 20.66 14.03 -2.68
CA ILE A 23 19.68 12.97 -2.92
C ILE A 23 20.53 11.69 -2.97
N ALA A 24 20.36 10.80 -2.01
CA ALA A 24 21.07 9.53 -2.02
C ALA A 24 20.83 8.89 -3.38
N ALA A 25 21.91 8.51 -4.08
CA ALA A 25 21.78 7.94 -5.41
C ALA A 25 20.91 6.68 -5.34
N PRO A 26 20.00 6.46 -6.30
CA PRO A 26 19.18 5.25 -6.34
C PRO A 26 20.09 4.01 -6.46
N PRO A 27 19.80 2.89 -5.75
CA PRO A 27 20.69 1.75 -5.66
C PRO A 27 20.73 0.99 -6.99
N ASN A 28 21.75 0.17 -7.21
CA ASN A 28 21.66 -0.87 -8.22
C ASN A 28 20.64 -1.93 -7.80
N ILE A 29 20.02 -2.60 -8.76
CA ILE A 29 19.04 -3.67 -8.52
C ILE A 29 19.46 -4.90 -9.31
N VAL A 30 19.62 -6.03 -8.63
CA VAL A 30 19.88 -7.33 -9.25
C VAL A 30 18.79 -8.32 -8.82
N VAL A 31 18.00 -8.79 -9.77
CA VAL A 31 16.97 -9.82 -9.55
C VAL A 31 17.50 -11.16 -10.08
N ILE A 32 17.79 -12.09 -9.17
CA ILE A 32 18.22 -13.45 -9.47
C ILE A 32 17.00 -14.38 -9.35
N LEU A 33 16.57 -14.92 -10.50
CA LEU A 33 15.50 -15.90 -10.60
C LEU A 33 16.05 -17.22 -11.11
N VAL A 34 16.01 -18.25 -10.28
CA VAL A 34 16.32 -19.64 -10.66
C VAL A 34 15.05 -20.37 -11.10
N ASP A 35 15.17 -21.59 -11.60
CA ASP A 35 14.13 -22.27 -12.37
C ASP A 35 13.89 -23.68 -11.82
N ASP A 36 12.72 -23.92 -11.23
CA ASP A 36 12.33 -25.17 -10.55
C ASP A 36 13.10 -25.52 -9.26
N MET A 37 13.74 -24.55 -8.59
CA MET A 37 14.27 -24.77 -7.24
C MET A 37 13.12 -24.74 -6.23
N GLY A 38 13.08 -25.71 -5.33
CA GLY A 38 12.03 -25.80 -4.32
C GLY A 38 12.30 -24.99 -3.06
N TYR A 39 11.23 -24.74 -2.31
CA TYR A 39 11.26 -24.01 -1.03
C TYR A 39 12.24 -24.61 -0.02
N GLY A 40 12.32 -25.94 0.01
CA GLY A 40 13.15 -26.71 0.95
C GLY A 40 14.56 -27.02 0.46
N ASP A 41 14.98 -26.51 -0.70
CA ASP A 41 16.34 -26.76 -1.19
C ASP A 41 17.42 -25.93 -0.47
N PRO A 42 17.25 -24.60 -0.26
CA PRO A 42 18.26 -23.83 0.44
C PRO A 42 18.28 -24.18 1.93
N THR A 43 19.48 -24.35 2.51
CA THR A 43 19.65 -24.68 3.93
C THR A 43 19.09 -23.60 4.87
N CYS A 44 19.07 -22.34 4.43
CA CYS A 44 18.41 -21.26 5.16
C CYS A 44 16.88 -21.34 5.18
N PHE A 45 16.21 -22.17 4.38
CA PHE A 45 14.76 -22.43 4.47
C PHE A 45 14.44 -23.82 5.03
N ASN A 46 15.34 -24.78 4.81
CA ASN A 46 15.25 -26.13 5.36
C ASN A 46 16.60 -26.53 5.96
N PRO A 47 16.77 -26.46 7.30
CA PRO A 47 18.01 -26.86 7.97
C PRO A 47 18.42 -28.33 7.75
N ASN A 48 17.49 -29.18 7.32
CA ASN A 48 17.73 -30.58 7.01
C ASN A 48 18.04 -30.86 5.53
N SER A 49 18.12 -29.80 4.70
CA SER A 49 18.43 -29.93 3.27
C SER A 49 19.72 -30.71 3.05
N LYS A 50 19.70 -31.58 2.04
CA LYS A 50 20.85 -32.39 1.62
C LYS A 50 21.70 -31.70 0.55
N ILE A 51 21.38 -30.45 0.25
CA ILE A 51 21.99 -29.61 -0.78
C ILE A 51 22.69 -28.45 -0.07
N PRO A 52 24.03 -28.44 0.00
CA PRO A 52 24.76 -27.29 0.53
C PRO A 52 24.55 -26.04 -0.34
N THR A 53 24.04 -24.95 0.26
CA THR A 53 23.82 -23.66 -0.43
C THR A 53 24.46 -22.47 0.31
N PRO A 54 25.80 -22.45 0.50
CA PRO A 54 26.47 -21.43 1.31
C PRO A 54 26.30 -19.99 0.82
N HIS A 55 26.09 -19.76 -0.48
CA HIS A 55 25.95 -18.42 -1.07
C HIS A 55 24.51 -17.89 -1.00
N ILE A 56 23.51 -18.74 -1.19
CA ILE A 56 22.11 -18.39 -0.91
C ILE A 56 21.94 -18.12 0.59
N ASP A 57 22.59 -18.92 1.44
CA ASP A 57 22.60 -18.69 2.88
C ASP A 57 23.30 -17.39 3.27
N SER A 58 24.31 -16.93 2.52
CA SER A 58 24.93 -15.62 2.79
C SER A 58 23.97 -14.47 2.49
N LEU A 59 23.18 -14.57 1.42
CA LEU A 59 22.12 -13.58 1.15
C LEU A 59 21.11 -13.52 2.30
N ALA A 60 20.70 -14.67 2.86
CA ALA A 60 19.80 -14.72 4.01
C ALA A 60 20.44 -14.10 5.27
N ARG A 61 21.73 -14.36 5.54
CA ARG A 61 22.46 -13.76 6.68
C ARG A 61 22.60 -12.24 6.53
N GLU A 62 22.79 -11.75 5.32
CA GLU A 62 23.01 -10.34 5.01
C GLU A 62 21.70 -9.57 4.72
N GLY A 63 20.56 -10.26 4.66
CA GLY A 63 19.29 -9.69 4.27
C GLY A 63 18.10 -10.23 5.07
N ARG A 64 16.94 -10.20 4.44
CA ARG A 64 15.66 -10.65 4.97
C ARG A 64 15.13 -11.83 4.17
N ARG A 65 14.72 -12.89 4.86
CA ARG A 65 13.93 -13.98 4.27
C ARG A 65 12.44 -13.67 4.38
N PHE A 66 11.70 -13.97 3.33
CA PHE A 66 10.24 -13.99 3.37
C PHE A 66 9.78 -15.44 3.35
N THR A 67 9.12 -15.88 4.41
CA THR A 67 8.66 -17.28 4.54
C THR A 67 7.33 -17.52 3.83
N ASP A 68 6.65 -16.45 3.44
CA ASP A 68 5.31 -16.43 2.85
C ASP A 68 5.26 -15.76 1.47
N ALA A 69 6.26 -16.06 0.64
CA ALA A 69 6.39 -15.52 -0.71
C ALA A 69 5.89 -16.51 -1.77
N HIS A 70 5.11 -16.03 -2.73
CA HIS A 70 4.42 -16.83 -3.72
C HIS A 70 4.68 -16.39 -5.15
N ALA A 71 4.95 -17.36 -6.02
CA ALA A 71 4.87 -17.19 -7.45
C ALA A 71 3.39 -16.97 -7.88
N PRO A 72 3.11 -16.08 -8.83
CA PRO A 72 1.75 -15.78 -9.27
C PRO A 72 1.13 -16.89 -10.15
N GLY A 73 1.91 -17.94 -10.44
CA GLY A 73 1.47 -19.18 -11.07
C GLY A 73 2.45 -20.30 -10.75
N PRO A 74 2.06 -21.57 -10.90
CA PRO A 74 2.93 -22.69 -10.55
C PRO A 74 3.76 -23.19 -11.75
N LEU A 75 4.00 -22.35 -12.77
CA LEU A 75 4.74 -22.67 -13.99
C LEU A 75 5.59 -21.48 -14.45
N CYS A 76 6.75 -21.77 -15.04
CA CYS A 76 7.78 -20.78 -15.36
C CYS A 76 7.25 -19.53 -16.07
N HIS A 77 6.52 -19.72 -17.18
CA HIS A 77 6.01 -18.62 -18.00
C HIS A 77 4.90 -17.83 -17.28
N MET A 78 4.12 -18.47 -16.39
CA MET A 78 3.11 -17.79 -15.57
C MET A 78 3.80 -16.90 -14.53
N SER A 79 4.78 -17.46 -13.80
CA SER A 79 5.52 -16.73 -12.76
C SER A 79 6.29 -15.55 -13.33
N ARG A 80 7.00 -15.76 -14.45
CA ARG A 80 7.75 -14.72 -15.15
C ARG A 80 6.83 -13.63 -15.70
N TYR A 81 5.64 -13.99 -16.17
CA TYR A 81 4.66 -13.00 -16.63
C TYR A 81 4.26 -12.09 -15.49
N GLY A 82 3.84 -12.67 -14.35
CA GLY A 82 3.40 -11.87 -13.21
C GLY A 82 4.53 -11.07 -12.56
N LEU A 83 5.75 -11.62 -12.48
CA LEU A 83 6.94 -10.89 -12.03
C LEU A 83 7.20 -9.65 -12.89
N ILE A 84 7.21 -9.80 -14.21
CA ILE A 84 7.58 -8.71 -15.13
C ILE A 84 6.48 -7.65 -15.23
N THR A 85 5.20 -8.04 -15.18
CA THR A 85 4.05 -7.17 -15.47
C THR A 85 3.29 -6.67 -14.23
N GLY A 86 3.49 -7.29 -13.07
CA GLY A 86 2.69 -7.03 -11.88
C GLY A 86 1.22 -7.44 -12.03
N GLU A 87 0.92 -8.31 -13.00
CA GLU A 87 -0.43 -8.79 -13.33
C GLU A 87 -0.54 -10.31 -13.12
N TYR A 88 -1.67 -10.76 -12.60
CA TYR A 88 -1.93 -12.18 -12.45
C TYR A 88 -2.03 -12.91 -13.80
N PRO A 89 -1.38 -14.08 -13.96
CA PRO A 89 -1.39 -14.86 -15.19
C PRO A 89 -2.76 -15.34 -15.66
N PHE A 90 -3.77 -15.41 -14.78
CA PHE A 90 -5.12 -15.80 -15.19
C PHE A 90 -5.84 -14.72 -16.02
N ARG A 91 -5.36 -13.47 -16.00
CA ARG A 91 -5.91 -12.34 -16.76
C ARG A 91 -5.50 -12.34 -18.22
N THR A 92 -4.48 -13.13 -18.57
CA THR A 92 -3.98 -13.27 -19.94
C THR A 92 -4.05 -14.74 -20.41
N ASP A 93 -4.05 -14.91 -21.72
CA ASP A 93 -3.91 -16.24 -22.32
C ASP A 93 -2.43 -16.61 -22.40
N VAL A 94 -1.95 -17.18 -21.29
CA VAL A 94 -0.56 -17.64 -21.16
C VAL A 94 -0.21 -18.82 -22.08
N THR A 95 -1.20 -19.47 -22.73
CA THR A 95 -0.93 -20.64 -23.58
C THR A 95 -0.31 -20.28 -24.93
N ARG A 96 -0.32 -18.99 -25.28
CA ARG A 96 0.20 -18.44 -26.55
C ARG A 96 1.73 -18.33 -26.61
N TRP A 97 2.42 -18.40 -25.47
CA TRP A 97 3.86 -18.18 -25.38
C TRP A 97 4.73 -18.97 -26.38
N PRO A 98 4.39 -20.21 -26.80
CA PRO A 98 5.24 -20.97 -27.71
C PRO A 98 5.41 -20.31 -29.09
N THR A 99 4.44 -19.49 -29.52
CA THR A 99 4.41 -18.90 -30.86
C THR A 99 4.24 -17.39 -30.86
N GLU A 100 3.85 -16.80 -29.74
CA GLU A 100 3.53 -15.37 -29.63
C GLU A 100 4.01 -14.79 -28.30
N PRO A 101 4.39 -13.49 -28.26
CA PRO A 101 4.75 -12.84 -27.02
C PRO A 101 3.53 -12.68 -26.09
N LEU A 102 3.70 -13.04 -24.82
CA LEU A 102 2.68 -12.87 -23.79
C LEU A 102 2.53 -11.41 -23.37
N VAL A 103 3.67 -10.72 -23.22
CA VAL A 103 3.71 -9.29 -22.88
C VAL A 103 3.33 -8.49 -24.12
N GLN A 104 2.22 -7.76 -24.03
CA GLN A 104 1.75 -6.95 -25.16
C GLN A 104 2.65 -5.72 -25.33
N GLN A 105 2.63 -5.15 -26.54
CA GLN A 105 3.32 -3.90 -26.80
C GLN A 105 2.80 -2.80 -25.85
N ASP A 106 3.71 -1.97 -25.34
CA ASP A 106 3.42 -0.87 -24.40
C ASP A 106 2.92 -1.30 -23.01
N THR A 107 2.88 -2.60 -22.70
CA THR A 107 2.66 -3.08 -21.33
C THR A 107 3.74 -2.51 -20.41
N PHE A 108 3.32 -1.94 -19.28
CA PHE A 108 4.25 -1.46 -18.27
C PHE A 108 4.90 -2.66 -17.55
N THR A 109 6.22 -2.71 -17.56
CA THR A 109 7.03 -3.79 -16.97
C THR A 109 7.99 -3.27 -15.91
N LEU A 110 8.59 -4.18 -15.12
CA LEU A 110 9.71 -3.85 -14.23
C LEU A 110 10.87 -3.14 -14.94
N ALA A 111 11.18 -3.52 -16.18
CA ALA A 111 12.24 -2.85 -16.94
C ALA A 111 11.82 -1.43 -17.35
N THR A 112 10.57 -1.22 -17.77
CA THR A 112 10.08 0.14 -18.05
C THR A 112 9.98 1.01 -16.80
N LEU A 113 9.68 0.41 -15.65
CA LEU A 113 9.71 1.08 -14.35
C LEU A 113 11.13 1.55 -14.02
N ALA A 114 12.11 0.65 -14.11
CA ALA A 114 13.52 0.97 -13.89
C ALA A 114 13.99 2.07 -14.85
N LYS A 115 13.60 2.00 -16.14
CA LYS A 115 13.90 3.08 -17.10
C LYS A 115 13.32 4.43 -16.69
N ARG A 116 12.09 4.47 -16.18
CA ARG A 116 11.49 5.72 -15.67
C ARG A 116 12.24 6.27 -14.46
N ALA A 117 12.85 5.40 -13.66
CA ALA A 117 13.73 5.76 -12.57
C ALA A 117 15.17 6.12 -13.02
N GLY A 118 15.47 6.10 -14.33
CA GLY A 118 16.79 6.47 -14.87
C GLY A 118 17.82 5.34 -14.88
N TYR A 119 17.39 4.08 -14.83
CA TYR A 119 18.29 2.92 -14.83
C TYR A 119 18.73 2.50 -16.23
N ARG A 120 19.94 1.97 -16.32
CA ARG A 120 20.32 1.05 -17.39
C ARG A 120 19.77 -0.33 -17.11
N THR A 121 19.08 -0.92 -18.07
CA THR A 121 18.37 -2.19 -17.88
C THR A 121 18.99 -3.31 -18.70
N ALA A 122 19.29 -4.43 -18.05
CA ALA A 122 19.85 -5.61 -18.70
C ALA A 122 19.11 -6.87 -18.26
N MET A 123 18.95 -7.81 -19.18
CA MET A 123 18.47 -9.16 -18.86
C MET A 123 19.49 -10.19 -19.33
N VAL A 124 19.77 -11.18 -18.48
CA VAL A 124 20.58 -12.35 -18.83
C VAL A 124 19.80 -13.62 -18.52
N GLY A 125 19.68 -14.52 -19.49
CA GLY A 125 19.17 -15.88 -19.30
C GLY A 125 17.80 -16.18 -19.92
N LYS A 126 16.98 -16.97 -19.22
CA LYS A 126 15.72 -17.54 -19.74
C LYS A 126 14.59 -16.51 -19.80
N TRP A 127 14.06 -16.24 -21.00
CA TRP A 127 12.90 -15.37 -21.18
C TRP A 127 11.57 -16.07 -20.88
N HIS A 128 11.21 -17.07 -21.69
CA HIS A 128 10.00 -17.91 -21.54
C HIS A 128 8.66 -17.14 -21.53
N LEU A 129 8.61 -15.94 -22.10
CA LEU A 129 7.36 -15.18 -22.33
C LEU A 129 7.01 -15.04 -23.82
N GLY A 130 7.63 -15.87 -24.66
CA GLY A 130 7.37 -15.93 -26.09
C GLY A 130 8.04 -14.83 -26.90
N PHE A 131 8.12 -15.07 -28.20
CA PHE A 131 8.56 -14.15 -29.24
C PHE A 131 7.61 -14.27 -30.42
N LYS A 132 7.54 -13.23 -31.26
CA LYS A 132 6.89 -13.34 -32.57
C LYS A 132 7.86 -14.02 -33.55
N GLU A 133 7.82 -15.34 -33.59
CA GLU A 133 8.77 -16.13 -34.40
C GLU A 133 8.33 -16.16 -35.88
N SER A 134 9.20 -15.69 -36.79
CA SER A 134 8.97 -15.74 -38.24
C SER A 134 10.20 -16.24 -39.00
N GLY A 135 10.98 -17.12 -38.37
CA GLY A 135 12.33 -17.52 -38.78
C GLY A 135 13.39 -16.96 -37.81
N TYR A 136 14.40 -17.78 -37.48
CA TYR A 136 15.42 -17.45 -36.47
C TYR A 136 16.58 -16.62 -37.04
N GLU A 137 16.67 -16.49 -38.35
CA GLU A 137 17.57 -15.60 -39.09
C GLU A 137 17.13 -14.13 -39.05
N HIS A 138 15.89 -13.89 -38.65
CA HIS A 138 15.31 -12.57 -38.55
C HIS A 138 15.36 -12.04 -37.12
N ARG A 139 14.97 -10.77 -36.98
CA ARG A 139 14.67 -10.20 -35.66
C ARG A 139 13.60 -11.05 -34.97
N LEU A 140 13.66 -11.17 -33.66
CA LEU A 140 12.69 -11.81 -32.77
C LEU A 140 11.93 -10.73 -31.97
N PRO A 141 10.80 -10.21 -32.48
CA PRO A 141 10.02 -9.19 -31.78
C PRO A 141 9.26 -9.74 -30.57
N GLY A 142 8.87 -8.86 -29.65
CA GLY A 142 8.15 -9.20 -28.42
C GLY A 142 9.04 -9.77 -27.31
N GLY A 143 10.36 -9.75 -27.51
CA GLY A 143 11.35 -10.18 -26.53
C GLY A 143 11.67 -9.12 -25.47
N PRO A 144 12.71 -9.36 -24.65
CA PRO A 144 13.11 -8.45 -23.56
C PRO A 144 13.33 -7.00 -23.98
N LEU A 145 13.93 -6.75 -25.15
CA LEU A 145 14.16 -5.39 -25.65
C LEU A 145 12.86 -4.62 -25.89
N ASP A 146 11.84 -5.30 -26.42
CA ASP A 146 10.51 -4.73 -26.65
C ASP A 146 9.71 -4.58 -25.32
N CYS A 147 10.19 -5.22 -24.24
CA CYS A 147 9.62 -5.13 -22.89
C CYS A 147 10.37 -4.14 -21.98
N GLY A 148 11.26 -3.33 -22.54
CA GLY A 148 11.93 -2.25 -21.82
C GLY A 148 13.37 -2.53 -21.40
N PHE A 149 13.96 -3.69 -21.68
CA PHE A 149 15.40 -3.91 -21.42
C PHE A 149 16.28 -3.23 -22.48
N ASP A 150 17.42 -2.64 -22.09
CA ASP A 150 18.40 -2.06 -23.04
C ASP A 150 19.28 -3.13 -23.68
N SER A 151 19.53 -4.22 -22.95
CA SER A 151 20.33 -5.35 -23.45
C SER A 151 19.75 -6.69 -23.00
N PHE A 152 19.99 -7.71 -23.83
CA PHE A 152 19.60 -9.08 -23.55
C PHE A 152 20.67 -10.04 -24.06
N PHE A 153 21.05 -11.01 -23.23
CA PHE A 153 21.72 -12.24 -23.67
C PHE A 153 21.04 -13.44 -23.02
N GLY A 154 20.51 -14.38 -23.81
CA GLY A 154 19.70 -15.42 -23.21
C GLY A 154 19.15 -16.46 -24.15
N MET A 155 18.08 -17.11 -23.73
CA MET A 155 17.38 -18.13 -24.50
C MET A 155 15.87 -17.92 -24.48
N ARG A 156 15.20 -18.44 -25.50
CA ARG A 156 13.76 -18.25 -25.68
C ARG A 156 12.91 -18.93 -24.61
N ALA A 157 13.35 -20.10 -24.12
CA ALA A 157 12.60 -20.99 -23.24
C ALA A 157 13.58 -21.83 -22.38
N SER A 158 13.06 -22.88 -21.74
CA SER A 158 13.86 -23.85 -20.96
C SER A 158 14.87 -24.63 -21.83
N THR A 159 15.90 -25.16 -21.19
CA THR A 159 16.96 -25.99 -21.80
C THR A 159 16.51 -27.40 -22.22
N ASP A 160 15.22 -27.72 -22.06
CA ASP A 160 14.58 -28.92 -22.56
C ASP A 160 13.47 -28.65 -23.60
N ILE A 161 13.36 -27.41 -24.10
CA ILE A 161 12.39 -27.02 -25.13
C ILE A 161 13.14 -26.55 -26.40
N PRO A 162 13.14 -27.33 -27.49
CA PRO A 162 13.78 -26.95 -28.75
C PRO A 162 12.99 -25.83 -29.48
N PRO A 163 13.61 -25.13 -30.43
CA PRO A 163 15.02 -25.22 -30.78
C PRO A 163 15.93 -24.50 -29.78
N TYR A 164 17.18 -24.97 -29.69
CA TYR A 164 18.18 -24.54 -28.71
C TYR A 164 19.21 -23.60 -29.35
N PHE A 165 19.16 -22.32 -29.00
CA PHE A 165 20.13 -21.33 -29.47
C PHE A 165 20.16 -20.12 -28.53
N TYR A 166 21.31 -19.45 -28.45
CA TYR A 166 21.43 -18.19 -27.72
C TYR A 166 20.87 -17.01 -28.53
N ILE A 167 20.35 -16.02 -27.83
CA ILE A 167 19.84 -14.76 -28.37
C ILE A 167 20.70 -13.63 -27.78
N ARG A 168 21.15 -12.70 -28.62
CA ARG A 168 21.75 -11.43 -28.20
C ARG A 168 20.94 -10.28 -28.78
N GLY A 169 20.49 -9.38 -27.91
CA GLY A 169 19.53 -8.35 -28.26
C GLY A 169 18.21 -8.99 -28.72
N ASP A 170 17.94 -8.94 -30.01
CA ASP A 170 16.73 -9.47 -30.63
C ASP A 170 17.03 -10.46 -31.77
N ARG A 171 18.23 -11.07 -31.79
CA ARG A 171 18.66 -12.00 -32.85
C ARG A 171 19.33 -13.23 -32.29
N ALA A 172 19.18 -14.35 -32.99
CA ALA A 172 19.96 -15.55 -32.73
C ALA A 172 21.47 -15.24 -32.89
N VAL A 173 22.28 -15.67 -31.92
CA VAL A 173 23.74 -15.61 -32.00
C VAL A 173 24.24 -16.55 -33.10
N GLU A 174 23.65 -17.75 -33.15
CA GLU A 174 23.88 -18.76 -34.17
C GLU A 174 22.57 -19.50 -34.42
N LEU A 175 22.30 -19.86 -35.68
CA LEU A 175 21.06 -20.52 -36.07
C LEU A 175 21.05 -22.00 -35.63
N PRO A 176 19.90 -22.53 -35.17
CA PRO A 176 19.76 -23.91 -34.76
C PRO A 176 19.70 -24.87 -35.95
N THR A 177 20.83 -25.02 -36.65
CA THR A 177 20.95 -25.78 -37.91
C THR A 177 21.36 -27.23 -37.73
N ASP A 178 21.96 -27.57 -36.59
CA ASP A 178 22.23 -28.94 -36.19
C ASP A 178 21.01 -29.58 -35.52
N HIS A 179 21.10 -30.88 -35.23
CA HIS A 179 20.03 -31.64 -34.59
C HIS A 179 20.52 -32.30 -33.29
N ILE A 180 19.67 -32.29 -32.27
CA ILE A 180 19.85 -33.06 -31.05
C ILE A 180 18.69 -34.04 -30.91
N ASP A 181 18.99 -35.28 -30.51
CA ASP A 181 18.01 -36.34 -30.31
C ASP A 181 17.40 -36.29 -28.90
N ASP A 182 16.27 -36.99 -28.74
CA ASP A 182 15.67 -37.21 -27.44
C ASP A 182 16.61 -37.97 -26.51
N GLN A 183 16.74 -37.50 -25.27
CA GLN A 183 17.51 -38.17 -24.22
C GLN A 183 16.71 -38.17 -22.91
N PHE A 184 16.52 -39.34 -22.33
CA PHE A 184 15.84 -39.50 -21.04
C PHE A 184 16.68 -40.39 -20.11
N SER A 185 16.80 -40.02 -18.85
CA SER A 185 17.52 -40.83 -17.86
C SER A 185 16.69 -42.03 -17.41
N ASP A 186 17.32 -43.20 -17.35
CA ASP A 186 16.69 -44.40 -16.79
C ASP A 186 16.35 -44.21 -15.31
N GLY A 187 15.19 -44.74 -14.89
CA GLY A 187 14.73 -44.68 -13.50
C GLY A 187 14.19 -43.32 -13.03
N TRP A 188 14.02 -42.36 -13.94
CA TRP A 188 13.38 -41.07 -13.69
C TRP A 188 12.07 -40.92 -14.47
N SER A 189 11.17 -40.06 -13.99
CA SER A 189 9.96 -39.71 -14.75
C SER A 189 10.31 -38.89 -16.00
N LYS A 190 9.39 -38.78 -16.95
CA LYS A 190 9.58 -37.98 -18.18
C LYS A 190 9.67 -36.46 -17.94
N ILE A 191 9.63 -36.01 -16.70
CA ILE A 191 9.74 -34.61 -16.27
C ILE A 191 10.90 -34.40 -15.28
N GLN A 192 11.82 -35.37 -15.16
CA GLN A 192 12.97 -35.35 -14.26
C GLN A 192 14.23 -35.91 -14.93
N GLY A 193 15.39 -35.70 -14.31
CA GLY A 193 16.67 -36.23 -14.79
C GLY A 193 17.27 -35.47 -15.96
N VAL A 194 18.20 -36.12 -16.67
CA VAL A 194 18.61 -35.68 -18.00
C VAL A 194 17.44 -35.94 -18.95
N ARG A 195 16.72 -34.87 -19.29
CA ARG A 195 15.59 -34.83 -20.21
C ARG A 195 15.86 -33.79 -21.30
N THR A 196 16.22 -34.27 -22.48
CA THR A 196 16.41 -33.45 -23.68
C THR A 196 15.36 -33.85 -24.70
N LEU A 197 14.71 -32.87 -25.33
CA LEU A 197 13.73 -33.12 -26.39
C LEU A 197 14.39 -32.93 -27.76
N SER A 198 14.03 -33.78 -28.71
CA SER A 198 14.58 -33.72 -30.07
C SER A 198 14.21 -32.44 -30.80
N GLY A 199 15.19 -31.85 -31.50
CA GLY A 199 14.96 -30.62 -32.26
C GLY A 199 16.22 -29.94 -32.77
N GLY A 200 16.05 -28.75 -33.33
CA GLY A 200 17.16 -27.95 -33.83
C GLY A 200 18.04 -27.42 -32.69
N ILE A 201 19.35 -27.44 -32.88
CA ILE A 201 20.34 -26.89 -31.93
C ILE A 201 21.39 -26.07 -32.70
N ALA A 202 21.83 -24.96 -32.11
CA ALA A 202 22.92 -24.17 -32.68
C ALA A 202 24.22 -25.00 -32.61
N PRO A 203 25.00 -25.14 -33.70
CA PRO A 203 26.20 -25.99 -33.74
C PRO A 203 27.20 -25.77 -32.60
N SER A 204 27.36 -24.53 -32.13
CA SER A 204 28.25 -24.20 -31.01
C SER A 204 27.64 -24.37 -29.62
N LEU A 205 26.31 -24.51 -29.52
CA LEU A 205 25.62 -24.60 -28.23
C LEU A 205 25.73 -26.00 -27.65
N LYS A 206 26.18 -26.07 -26.40
CA LYS A 206 26.13 -27.28 -25.57
C LYS A 206 25.28 -27.01 -24.35
N LEU A 207 24.25 -27.83 -24.11
CA LEU A 207 23.32 -27.65 -23.00
C LEU A 207 24.02 -27.55 -21.61
N PRO A 208 25.07 -28.34 -21.29
CA PRO A 208 25.79 -28.20 -20.02
C PRO A 208 26.49 -26.85 -19.83
N ASP A 209 26.81 -26.14 -20.91
CA ASP A 209 27.55 -24.87 -20.87
C ASP A 209 26.61 -23.66 -20.67
N VAL A 210 25.28 -23.85 -20.76
CA VAL A 210 24.28 -22.76 -20.70
C VAL A 210 24.29 -22.04 -19.35
N LEU A 211 24.28 -22.79 -18.24
CA LEU A 211 24.28 -22.18 -16.90
C LEU A 211 25.57 -21.37 -16.65
N PRO A 212 26.80 -21.93 -16.83
CA PRO A 212 28.03 -21.15 -16.75
C PRO A 212 28.05 -19.93 -17.68
N ARG A 213 27.58 -20.09 -18.93
CA ARG A 213 27.57 -19.00 -19.90
C ARG A 213 26.70 -17.83 -19.47
N PHE A 214 25.52 -18.08 -18.92
CA PHE A 214 24.67 -17.01 -18.40
C PHE A 214 25.25 -16.34 -17.16
N THR A 215 25.93 -17.10 -16.30
CA THR A 215 26.67 -16.50 -15.18
C THR A 215 27.77 -15.56 -15.69
N ASP A 216 28.56 -16.00 -16.68
CA ASP A 216 29.63 -15.19 -17.25
C ASP A 216 29.09 -13.90 -17.88
N GLU A 217 27.96 -13.96 -18.57
CA GLU A 217 27.31 -12.79 -19.18
C GLU A 217 26.75 -11.82 -18.13
N ALA A 218 26.18 -12.33 -17.03
CA ALA A 218 25.76 -11.49 -15.91
C ALA A 218 26.97 -10.78 -15.27
N ILE A 219 28.09 -11.49 -15.10
CA ILE A 219 29.35 -10.92 -14.62
C ILE A 219 29.87 -9.86 -15.61
N GLU A 220 29.82 -10.11 -16.92
CA GLU A 220 30.21 -9.12 -17.94
C GLU A 220 29.36 -7.83 -17.86
N VAL A 221 28.05 -7.95 -17.61
CA VAL A 221 27.18 -6.78 -17.41
C VAL A 221 27.58 -6.00 -16.15
N ILE A 222 27.84 -6.69 -15.04
CA ILE A 222 28.25 -6.06 -13.76
C ILE A 222 29.62 -5.40 -13.90
N SER A 223 30.64 -6.14 -14.33
CA SER A 223 32.01 -5.64 -14.47
C SER A 223 32.14 -4.57 -15.56
N GLY A 224 31.26 -4.57 -16.55
CA GLY A 224 31.19 -3.55 -17.60
C GLY A 224 30.43 -2.28 -17.19
N HIS A 225 29.75 -2.28 -16.04
CA HIS A 225 29.02 -1.10 -15.56
C HIS A 225 30.02 -0.05 -15.01
N PRO A 226 30.02 1.21 -15.52
CA PRO A 226 30.97 2.21 -15.07
C PRO A 226 30.76 2.60 -13.61
N GLN A 227 31.84 2.68 -12.82
CA GLN A 227 31.77 3.07 -11.40
C GLN A 227 31.28 4.51 -11.19
N ASP A 228 31.44 5.38 -12.18
CA ASP A 228 31.01 6.78 -12.18
C ASP A 228 29.72 7.01 -12.99
N ALA A 229 29.03 5.92 -13.37
CA ALA A 229 27.77 6.01 -14.09
C ALA A 229 26.75 6.83 -13.30
N GLN A 230 26.12 7.78 -13.98
CA GLN A 230 24.98 8.53 -13.42
C GLN A 230 23.69 7.71 -13.42
N GLU A 231 23.64 6.65 -14.24
CA GLU A 231 22.49 5.75 -14.39
C GLU A 231 22.80 4.45 -13.63
N PRO A 232 22.06 4.09 -12.57
CA PRO A 232 22.24 2.82 -11.86
C PRO A 232 21.88 1.61 -12.73
N LEU A 233 22.36 0.42 -12.36
CA LEU A 233 22.08 -0.84 -13.05
C LEU A 233 20.82 -1.52 -12.53
N PHE A 234 19.93 -1.92 -13.43
CA PHE A 234 18.86 -2.91 -13.19
C PHE A 234 19.17 -4.15 -14.01
N LEU A 235 19.54 -5.24 -13.33
CA LEU A 235 19.92 -6.50 -13.95
C LEU A 235 18.96 -7.62 -13.53
N TYR A 236 18.27 -8.21 -14.51
CA TYR A 236 17.46 -9.41 -14.32
C TYR A 236 18.22 -10.65 -14.79
N VAL A 237 18.67 -11.47 -13.83
CA VAL A 237 19.40 -12.73 -14.07
C VAL A 237 18.45 -13.91 -13.90
N ALA A 238 18.07 -14.52 -15.02
CA ALA A 238 17.13 -15.63 -15.09
C ALA A 238 17.84 -16.95 -15.42
N LEU A 239 18.36 -17.64 -14.41
CA LEU A 239 19.11 -18.89 -14.59
C LEU A 239 18.14 -20.05 -14.87
N PRO A 240 18.32 -20.85 -15.96
CA PRO A 240 17.40 -21.90 -16.39
C PRO A 240 17.59 -23.23 -15.63
N ALA A 241 18.11 -23.17 -14.40
CA ALA A 241 18.47 -24.34 -13.61
C ALA A 241 17.84 -24.19 -12.20
N PRO A 242 17.54 -25.29 -11.47
CA PRO A 242 17.82 -26.69 -11.79
C PRO A 242 16.78 -27.38 -12.71
N HIS A 243 15.99 -26.63 -13.48
CA HIS A 243 15.10 -27.18 -14.52
C HIS A 243 15.80 -28.25 -15.39
N THR A 244 15.03 -29.22 -15.85
CA THR A 244 15.52 -30.27 -16.75
C THR A 244 16.06 -29.69 -18.07
N PRO A 245 17.08 -30.33 -18.68
CA PRO A 245 17.84 -31.49 -18.19
C PRO A 245 18.78 -31.16 -17.02
N TRP A 246 18.87 -32.07 -16.03
CA TRP A 246 19.82 -31.91 -14.92
C TRP A 246 21.26 -32.19 -15.38
N LEU A 247 22.02 -31.13 -15.60
CA LEU A 247 23.36 -31.18 -16.18
C LEU A 247 24.42 -30.53 -15.26
N PRO A 248 24.62 -31.03 -14.03
CA PRO A 248 25.70 -30.54 -13.19
C PRO A 248 27.05 -30.78 -13.88
N SER A 249 27.96 -29.82 -13.77
CA SER A 249 29.34 -30.02 -14.26
C SER A 249 30.02 -31.13 -13.47
N SER A 250 31.14 -31.66 -14.01
CA SER A 250 31.93 -32.69 -13.31
C SER A 250 32.44 -32.24 -11.94
N GLU A 251 32.52 -30.93 -11.70
CA GLU A 251 32.86 -30.40 -10.38
C GLU A 251 31.75 -30.66 -9.36
N PHE A 252 30.47 -30.68 -9.74
CA PHE A 252 29.35 -30.80 -8.80
C PHE A 252 28.71 -32.20 -8.82
N ALA A 253 28.86 -32.94 -9.91
CA ALA A 253 28.29 -34.28 -10.04
C ALA A 253 28.71 -35.22 -8.90
N GLY A 254 27.72 -35.81 -8.21
CA GLY A 254 27.87 -36.71 -7.08
C GLY A 254 28.27 -36.06 -5.76
N LYS A 255 28.21 -34.72 -5.63
CA LYS A 255 28.61 -34.01 -4.40
C LYS A 255 27.44 -33.73 -3.46
N SER A 256 26.20 -33.68 -3.96
CA SER A 256 25.01 -33.63 -3.13
C SER A 256 24.59 -35.03 -2.67
N SER A 257 23.73 -35.10 -1.65
CA SER A 257 23.03 -36.35 -1.32
C SER A 257 21.61 -36.40 -1.92
N ALA A 258 21.30 -35.51 -2.89
CA ALA A 258 19.96 -35.32 -3.46
C ALA A 258 19.93 -35.50 -5.00
N SER A 259 20.68 -36.48 -5.51
CA SER A 259 20.77 -36.83 -6.94
C SER A 259 21.41 -35.74 -7.84
N LEU A 260 21.37 -35.94 -9.16
CA LEU A 260 21.78 -34.92 -10.13
C LEU A 260 21.01 -33.60 -9.98
N TYR A 261 19.77 -33.65 -9.48
CA TYR A 261 19.01 -32.46 -9.11
C TYR A 261 19.75 -31.63 -8.05
N GLY A 262 20.10 -32.25 -6.93
CA GLY A 262 20.83 -31.60 -5.84
C GLY A 262 22.22 -31.13 -6.26
N ASP A 263 22.92 -31.91 -7.09
CA ASP A 263 24.22 -31.50 -7.65
C ASP A 263 24.08 -30.24 -8.51
N PHE A 264 23.00 -30.14 -9.27
CA PHE A 264 22.74 -28.98 -10.12
C PHE A 264 22.30 -27.77 -9.29
N ALA A 265 21.50 -27.99 -8.23
CA ALA A 265 21.18 -26.97 -7.23
C ALA A 265 22.43 -26.42 -6.53
N MET A 266 23.38 -27.28 -6.13
CA MET A 266 24.69 -26.84 -5.61
C MET A 266 25.48 -26.02 -6.64
N MET A 267 25.45 -26.42 -7.91
CA MET A 267 26.13 -25.69 -8.97
C MET A 267 25.55 -24.28 -9.15
N ILE A 268 24.23 -24.12 -9.01
CA ILE A 268 23.55 -22.82 -9.08
C ILE A 268 23.97 -21.94 -7.92
N ASP A 269 24.01 -22.46 -6.69
CA ASP A 269 24.50 -21.72 -5.53
C ASP A 269 25.93 -21.19 -5.78
N ALA A 270 26.81 -22.02 -6.33
CA ALA A 270 28.15 -21.59 -6.72
C ALA A 270 28.14 -20.51 -7.83
N GLN A 271 27.25 -20.61 -8.82
CA GLN A 271 27.08 -19.56 -9.83
C GLN A 271 26.59 -18.23 -9.23
N ILE A 272 25.65 -18.28 -8.29
CA ILE A 272 25.20 -17.11 -7.53
C ILE A 272 26.38 -16.51 -6.77
N GLY A 273 27.20 -17.34 -6.12
CA GLY A 273 28.44 -16.90 -5.47
C GLY A 273 29.35 -16.11 -6.40
N ARG A 274 29.51 -16.54 -7.66
CA ARG A 274 30.30 -15.81 -8.67
C ARG A 274 29.68 -14.45 -9.03
N ILE A 275 28.35 -14.35 -9.13
CA ILE A 275 27.65 -13.07 -9.39
C ILE A 275 27.83 -12.11 -8.22
N LEU A 276 27.67 -12.60 -6.98
CA LEU A 276 27.87 -11.80 -5.78
C LEU A 276 29.33 -11.34 -5.65
N GLN A 277 30.29 -12.19 -6.01
CA GLN A 277 31.69 -11.82 -6.07
C GLN A 277 31.94 -10.72 -7.11
N ALA A 278 31.29 -10.78 -8.28
CA ALA A 278 31.42 -9.72 -9.29
C ALA A 278 30.88 -8.37 -8.80
N LEU A 279 29.79 -8.34 -8.02
CA LEU A 279 29.32 -7.10 -7.37
C LEU A 279 30.35 -6.55 -6.38
N THR A 280 30.99 -7.43 -5.60
CA THR A 280 32.08 -7.06 -4.69
C THR A 280 33.28 -6.50 -5.45
N ASP A 281 33.72 -7.18 -6.51
CA ASP A 281 34.88 -6.78 -7.31
C ASP A 281 34.63 -5.47 -8.07
N ALA A 282 33.38 -5.22 -8.49
CA ALA A 282 32.95 -3.96 -9.09
C ALA A 282 32.74 -2.82 -8.07
N GLN A 283 32.86 -3.11 -6.76
CA GLN A 283 32.59 -2.19 -5.65
C GLN A 283 31.13 -1.70 -5.60
N MET A 284 30.20 -2.50 -6.09
CA MET A 284 28.75 -2.21 -6.12
C MET A 284 27.99 -2.88 -4.96
N ALA A 285 28.65 -3.80 -4.23
CA ALA A 285 27.99 -4.67 -3.26
C ALA A 285 27.20 -3.93 -2.16
N ASP A 286 27.70 -2.80 -1.66
CA ASP A 286 27.03 -2.05 -0.58
C ASP A 286 25.83 -1.22 -1.08
N ASP A 287 25.82 -0.89 -2.37
CA ASP A 287 24.78 -0.07 -3.03
C ASP A 287 24.01 -0.88 -4.08
N THR A 288 23.77 -2.17 -3.77
CA THR A 288 22.96 -3.05 -4.60
C THR A 288 21.90 -3.75 -3.76
N LEU A 289 20.63 -3.58 -4.16
CA LEU A 289 19.51 -4.40 -3.74
C LEU A 289 19.52 -5.71 -4.57
N VAL A 290 19.74 -6.83 -3.90
CA VAL A 290 19.71 -8.16 -4.50
C VAL A 290 18.43 -8.88 -4.08
N VAL A 291 17.64 -9.34 -5.06
CA VAL A 291 16.50 -10.25 -4.87
C VAL A 291 16.91 -11.64 -5.34
N PHE A 292 16.69 -12.66 -4.52
CA PHE A 292 16.84 -14.07 -4.89
C PHE A 292 15.53 -14.82 -4.72
N THR A 293 15.11 -15.55 -5.76
CA THR A 293 13.99 -16.50 -5.68
C THR A 293 14.01 -17.54 -6.80
N SER A 294 13.04 -18.45 -6.78
CA SER A 294 12.76 -19.47 -7.82
C SER A 294 11.41 -19.17 -8.49
N ASP A 295 11.23 -19.53 -9.76
CA ASP A 295 10.00 -19.22 -10.48
C ASP A 295 8.80 -20.09 -10.08
N ASN A 296 9.00 -21.35 -9.71
CA ASN A 296 7.96 -22.26 -9.23
C ASN A 296 8.56 -23.45 -8.47
N GLY A 297 7.68 -24.30 -7.93
CA GLY A 297 8.06 -25.51 -7.21
C GLY A 297 8.94 -26.47 -8.00
N PRO A 298 9.59 -27.41 -7.33
CA PRO A 298 10.45 -28.39 -7.97
C PRO A 298 9.61 -29.48 -8.64
N CYS A 299 10.19 -30.22 -9.58
CA CYS A 299 9.68 -31.53 -9.97
C CYS A 299 10.26 -32.61 -9.05
N TRP A 300 9.71 -32.74 -7.84
CA TRP A 300 10.20 -33.65 -6.80
C TRP A 300 9.05 -34.49 -6.25
N HIS A 301 9.11 -35.82 -6.41
CA HIS A 301 8.05 -36.71 -5.97
C HIS A 301 8.24 -37.15 -4.51
N PRO A 302 7.18 -37.58 -3.79
CA PRO A 302 7.32 -38.19 -2.47
C PRO A 302 8.29 -39.37 -2.44
N ALA A 303 8.34 -40.18 -3.51
CA ALA A 303 9.30 -41.27 -3.64
C ALA A 303 10.76 -40.79 -3.74
N ASP A 304 11.00 -39.57 -4.25
CA ASP A 304 12.33 -38.97 -4.26
C ASP A 304 12.75 -38.50 -2.86
N VAL A 305 11.80 -37.98 -2.08
CA VAL A 305 12.03 -37.67 -0.65
C VAL A 305 12.48 -38.92 0.10
N GLU A 306 11.76 -40.04 -0.06
CA GLU A 306 12.13 -41.32 0.55
C GLU A 306 13.49 -41.84 0.06
N ARG A 307 13.79 -41.66 -1.24
CA ARG A 307 15.01 -42.17 -1.86
C ARG A 307 16.26 -41.42 -1.43
N PHE A 308 16.16 -40.10 -1.22
CA PHE A 308 17.31 -39.23 -0.99
C PHE A 308 17.34 -38.60 0.41
N ASP A 309 16.32 -38.85 1.24
CA ASP A 309 16.14 -38.18 2.53
C ASP A 309 16.14 -36.64 2.38
N HIS A 310 15.71 -36.14 1.22
CA HIS A 310 15.71 -34.73 0.89
C HIS A 310 14.31 -34.26 0.52
N ASP A 311 13.80 -33.29 1.26
CA ASP A 311 12.50 -32.67 1.00
C ASP A 311 12.69 -31.31 0.32
N ALA A 312 12.62 -31.30 -1.01
CA ALA A 312 12.80 -30.11 -1.83
C ALA A 312 11.67 -29.07 -1.64
N VAL A 313 10.52 -29.46 -1.07
CA VAL A 313 9.41 -28.52 -0.81
C VAL A 313 9.29 -28.15 0.68
N GLY A 314 10.11 -28.72 1.57
CA GLY A 314 10.24 -28.28 2.95
C GLY A 314 9.00 -28.49 3.80
N GLY A 315 8.33 -29.63 3.67
CA GLY A 315 7.10 -29.99 4.40
C GLY A 315 5.81 -29.49 3.75
N LEU A 316 5.90 -28.75 2.65
CA LEU A 316 4.76 -28.29 1.88
C LEU A 316 4.21 -29.42 0.99
N LYS A 317 2.96 -29.28 0.54
CA LYS A 317 2.31 -30.26 -0.34
C LYS A 317 2.48 -29.91 -1.80
N GLY A 318 2.66 -30.94 -2.62
CA GLY A 318 2.68 -30.82 -4.08
C GLY A 318 4.04 -30.46 -4.65
N MET A 319 4.04 -30.12 -5.93
CA MET A 319 5.23 -29.85 -6.72
C MET A 319 4.89 -28.84 -7.84
N LYS A 320 5.84 -28.58 -8.75
CA LYS A 320 5.61 -27.80 -9.97
C LYS A 320 4.24 -28.05 -10.62
N ALA A 321 3.63 -26.99 -11.13
CA ALA A 321 2.30 -26.92 -11.74
C ALA A 321 1.09 -27.10 -10.80
N ASP A 322 1.28 -27.55 -9.56
CA ASP A 322 0.17 -27.81 -8.64
C ASP A 322 -0.41 -26.51 -8.01
N ALA A 323 -1.67 -26.57 -7.61
CA ALA A 323 -2.36 -25.53 -6.82
C ALA A 323 -1.94 -25.52 -5.34
N TRP A 324 -1.33 -26.62 -4.87
CA TRP A 324 -0.82 -26.80 -3.51
C TRP A 324 0.43 -25.95 -3.26
N GLU A 325 0.73 -25.67 -1.98
CA GLU A 325 1.77 -24.74 -1.54
C GLU A 325 3.14 -25.01 -2.14
N GLY A 326 3.55 -26.28 -2.24
CA GLY A 326 4.83 -26.69 -2.81
C GLY A 326 4.98 -26.39 -4.31
N GLY A 327 3.90 -26.03 -5.00
CA GLY A 327 3.93 -25.62 -6.41
C GLY A 327 4.26 -24.14 -6.63
N HIS A 328 4.01 -23.26 -5.65
CA HIS A 328 4.11 -21.81 -5.83
C HIS A 328 4.66 -21.01 -4.64
N ARG A 329 4.75 -21.55 -3.41
CA ARG A 329 5.44 -20.89 -2.28
C ARG A 329 6.95 -21.05 -2.43
N MET A 330 7.69 -19.97 -2.66
CA MET A 330 9.08 -19.98 -3.12
C MET A 330 10.06 -19.44 -2.07
N PRO A 331 11.33 -19.92 -2.05
CA PRO A 331 12.34 -19.28 -1.24
C PRO A 331 12.55 -17.86 -1.77
N PHE A 332 12.47 -16.86 -0.89
CA PHE A 332 12.54 -15.46 -1.30
C PHE A 332 13.38 -14.65 -0.33
N ILE A 333 14.45 -14.05 -0.83
CA ILE A 333 15.43 -13.30 -0.03
C ILE A 333 15.65 -11.94 -0.68
N ILE A 334 15.62 -10.88 0.12
CA ILE A 334 16.06 -9.55 -0.30
C ILE A 334 17.22 -9.11 0.59
N ARG A 335 18.31 -8.68 -0.03
CA ARG A 335 19.53 -8.20 0.62
C ARG A 335 19.88 -6.81 0.11
N TRP A 336 19.88 -5.83 1.01
CA TRP A 336 20.26 -4.45 0.70
C TRP A 336 20.97 -3.85 1.94
N PRO A 337 22.32 -3.80 1.94
CA PRO A 337 23.10 -3.36 3.09
C PRO A 337 22.70 -1.96 3.54
N GLY A 338 22.54 -1.74 4.84
CA GLY A 338 22.13 -0.45 5.41
C GLY A 338 20.64 -0.10 5.28
N HIS A 339 19.87 -0.84 4.47
CA HIS A 339 18.44 -0.58 4.26
C HIS A 339 17.53 -1.75 4.69
N VAL A 340 17.99 -2.99 4.59
CA VAL A 340 17.25 -4.20 5.01
C VAL A 340 17.95 -4.84 6.19
N ALA A 341 17.20 -5.11 7.27
CA ALA A 341 17.75 -5.72 8.48
C ALA A 341 18.41 -7.07 8.16
N PRO A 342 19.72 -7.27 8.42
CA PRO A 342 20.38 -8.55 8.15
C PRO A 342 19.86 -9.63 9.08
N SER A 343 19.91 -10.88 8.63
CA SER A 343 19.46 -12.07 9.39
C SER A 343 18.03 -11.96 9.90
N SER A 344 17.17 -11.21 9.20
CA SER A 344 15.77 -11.01 9.58
C SER A 344 14.81 -11.90 8.79
N THR A 345 13.59 -12.06 9.29
CA THR A 345 12.54 -12.87 8.66
C THR A 345 11.23 -12.08 8.66
N SER A 346 10.46 -12.18 7.58
CA SER A 346 9.11 -11.65 7.46
C SER A 346 8.14 -12.75 7.07
N GLU A 347 6.98 -12.74 7.72
CA GLU A 347 5.86 -13.65 7.46
C GLU A 347 4.76 -12.98 6.63
N GLN A 348 5.03 -11.78 6.09
CA GLN A 348 4.09 -11.07 5.23
C GLN A 348 3.81 -11.89 3.96
N LEU A 349 2.54 -12.01 3.63
CA LEU A 349 2.10 -12.56 2.35
C LEU A 349 2.63 -11.67 1.21
N VAL A 350 3.51 -12.23 0.38
CA VAL A 350 4.09 -11.53 -0.77
C VAL A 350 3.86 -12.36 -2.03
N CYS A 351 3.55 -11.70 -3.14
CA CYS A 351 3.54 -12.31 -4.47
C CYS A 351 4.61 -11.65 -5.35
N PHE A 352 5.19 -12.37 -6.32
CA PHE A 352 6.18 -11.76 -7.21
C PHE A 352 5.62 -10.59 -8.02
N THR A 353 4.31 -10.52 -8.22
CA THR A 353 3.67 -9.34 -8.82
C THR A 353 3.94 -8.08 -8.03
N ASP A 354 4.15 -8.17 -6.72
CA ASP A 354 4.31 -7.05 -5.79
C ASP A 354 5.63 -6.29 -5.97
N LEU A 355 6.63 -6.91 -6.61
CA LEU A 355 7.90 -6.25 -6.89
C LEU A 355 7.73 -4.97 -7.74
N MET A 356 6.66 -4.87 -8.54
CA MET A 356 6.40 -3.66 -9.33
C MET A 356 6.01 -2.46 -8.46
N ALA A 357 5.03 -2.59 -7.56
CA ALA A 357 4.64 -1.53 -6.65
C ALA A 357 5.72 -1.25 -5.60
N THR A 358 6.38 -2.29 -5.07
CA THR A 358 7.49 -2.14 -4.13
C THR A 358 8.65 -1.37 -4.76
N PHE A 359 9.10 -1.72 -5.97
CA PHE A 359 10.16 -0.95 -6.63
C PHE A 359 9.70 0.45 -7.01
N ALA A 360 8.44 0.64 -7.40
CA ALA A 360 7.92 1.97 -7.68
C ALA A 360 7.98 2.88 -6.43
N SER A 361 7.60 2.35 -5.28
CA SER A 361 7.69 3.03 -3.98
C SER A 361 9.13 3.35 -3.59
N LEU A 362 10.02 2.35 -3.63
CA LEU A 362 11.43 2.51 -3.30
C LEU A 362 12.16 3.52 -4.20
N LEU A 363 11.76 3.62 -5.47
CA LEU A 363 12.37 4.49 -6.47
C LEU A 363 11.65 5.85 -6.62
N GLY A 364 10.57 6.09 -5.87
CA GLY A 364 9.78 7.32 -5.97
C GLY A 364 9.11 7.51 -7.34
N VAL A 365 8.76 6.42 -8.03
CA VAL A 365 8.12 6.44 -9.35
C VAL A 365 6.62 6.21 -9.21
N GLU A 366 5.81 7.14 -9.73
CA GLU A 366 4.36 6.93 -9.80
C GLU A 366 3.99 5.88 -10.87
N LEU A 367 3.22 4.87 -10.47
CA LEU A 367 2.71 3.86 -11.39
C LEU A 367 1.51 4.41 -12.19
N PRO A 368 1.52 4.26 -13.53
CA PRO A 368 0.31 4.49 -14.33
C PRO A 368 -0.91 3.73 -13.79
N PRO A 369 -2.14 4.25 -13.92
CA PRO A 369 -3.34 3.61 -13.38
C PRO A 369 -3.52 2.13 -13.75
N GLN A 370 -3.09 1.75 -14.95
CA GLN A 370 -3.15 0.40 -15.54
C GLN A 370 -1.94 -0.49 -15.20
N ALA A 371 -0.86 0.07 -14.66
CA ALA A 371 0.35 -0.67 -14.35
C ALA A 371 0.22 -1.45 -13.04
N GLY A 372 0.71 -2.69 -13.01
CA GLY A 372 0.70 -3.56 -11.84
C GLY A 372 -0.71 -3.72 -11.22
N PRO A 373 -1.72 -4.17 -11.99
CA PRO A 373 -3.09 -4.28 -11.49
C PRO A 373 -3.23 -5.20 -10.28
N ASP A 374 -2.28 -6.10 -10.04
CA ASP A 374 -2.29 -7.04 -8.92
C ASP A 374 -1.01 -6.94 -8.06
N SER A 375 -0.37 -5.76 -8.07
CA SER A 375 0.92 -5.50 -7.42
C SER A 375 0.78 -4.59 -6.19
N PHE A 376 1.02 -5.12 -5.00
CA PHE A 376 0.92 -4.39 -3.73
C PHE A 376 2.31 -3.96 -3.25
N ASP A 377 2.41 -2.81 -2.57
CA ASP A 377 3.68 -2.33 -2.02
C ASP A 377 3.96 -3.00 -0.67
N PHE A 378 5.07 -3.76 -0.59
CA PHE A 378 5.57 -4.32 0.67
C PHE A 378 6.87 -3.64 1.16
N SER A 379 7.28 -2.51 0.59
CA SER A 379 8.45 -1.76 1.05
C SER A 379 8.45 -1.45 2.55
N PRO A 380 7.30 -1.19 3.23
CA PRO A 380 7.31 -1.02 4.69
C PRO A 380 7.78 -2.28 5.40
N ALA A 381 7.39 -3.47 4.92
CA ALA A 381 7.83 -4.74 5.50
C ALA A 381 9.27 -5.14 5.14
N LEU A 382 9.92 -4.39 4.24
CA LEU A 382 11.28 -4.66 3.77
C LEU A 382 12.33 -3.81 4.50
N LEU A 383 12.07 -2.51 4.66
CA LEU A 383 13.05 -1.53 5.15
C LEU A 383 13.25 -1.62 6.67
N MET A 384 14.47 -1.32 7.15
CA MET A 384 14.84 -1.30 8.57
C MET A 384 14.00 -0.33 9.42
N GLN A 385 13.28 0.61 8.80
CA GLN A 385 12.34 1.51 9.47
C GLN A 385 11.02 0.82 9.89
N ALA A 386 10.78 -0.43 9.46
CA ALA A 386 9.79 -1.28 10.11
C ALA A 386 10.31 -1.72 11.48
N ASP A 387 9.74 -1.08 12.49
CA ASP A 387 9.98 -1.16 13.92
C ASP A 387 10.67 -2.45 14.44
N LEU A 388 11.77 -2.25 15.17
CA LEU A 388 12.51 -3.26 15.93
C LEU A 388 11.82 -3.58 17.27
N THR A 389 10.55 -3.21 17.46
CA THR A 389 9.80 -3.45 18.70
C THR A 389 8.47 -4.17 18.43
N SER A 390 8.55 -5.49 18.26
CA SER A 390 7.43 -6.46 18.39
C SER A 390 6.00 -5.98 18.08
N THR A 391 5.64 -5.92 16.80
CA THR A 391 4.36 -6.42 16.21
C THR A 391 4.60 -6.47 14.70
N GLN A 392 4.21 -7.56 14.02
CA GLN A 392 4.28 -7.58 12.55
C GLN A 392 3.46 -6.38 12.01
N PRO A 393 3.93 -5.63 10.99
CA PRO A 393 3.11 -4.60 10.37
C PRO A 393 1.79 -5.22 9.86
N ALA A 394 0.74 -4.39 9.76
CA ALA A 394 -0.52 -4.83 9.16
C ALA A 394 -0.27 -5.52 7.81
N PRO A 395 -1.09 -6.50 7.39
CA PRO A 395 -0.87 -7.20 6.13
C PRO A 395 -0.78 -6.24 4.95
N MET A 396 0.36 -6.22 4.25
CA MET A 396 0.55 -5.40 3.03
C MET A 396 -0.29 -5.93 1.86
N ARG A 397 -0.60 -7.23 1.91
CA ARG A 397 -1.47 -7.95 0.98
C ARG A 397 -2.39 -8.85 1.79
N GLU A 398 -3.70 -8.67 1.60
CA GLU A 398 -4.70 -9.50 2.28
C GLU A 398 -4.99 -10.80 1.52
N GLN A 399 -4.92 -10.75 0.19
CA GLN A 399 -5.40 -11.81 -0.69
C GLN A 399 -4.35 -12.22 -1.72
N PHE A 400 -4.33 -13.50 -2.09
CA PHE A 400 -3.55 -14.05 -3.19
C PHE A 400 -4.44 -14.94 -4.07
N VAL A 401 -4.41 -14.76 -5.39
CA VAL A 401 -5.20 -15.57 -6.33
C VAL A 401 -4.29 -16.18 -7.39
N MET A 402 -4.55 -17.44 -7.73
CA MET A 402 -3.75 -18.18 -8.70
C MET A 402 -4.61 -19.16 -9.50
N ARG A 403 -4.22 -19.43 -10.74
CA ARG A 403 -4.73 -20.56 -11.54
C ARG A 403 -3.74 -21.72 -11.50
N ALA A 404 -4.23 -22.95 -11.35
CA ALA A 404 -3.38 -24.15 -11.42
C ALA A 404 -2.72 -24.30 -12.80
N GLY A 405 -1.55 -24.95 -12.86
CA GLY A 405 -0.72 -24.96 -14.06
C GLY A 405 -1.25 -25.85 -15.19
N SER A 406 -1.91 -26.96 -14.85
CA SER A 406 -2.41 -27.95 -15.83
C SER A 406 -3.93 -28.18 -15.79
N ALA A 407 -4.66 -27.30 -15.09
CA ALA A 407 -6.11 -27.34 -14.96
C ALA A 407 -6.69 -25.92 -15.02
N PRO A 408 -6.99 -25.39 -16.22
CA PRO A 408 -7.34 -23.98 -16.39
C PRO A 408 -8.57 -23.49 -15.62
N SER A 409 -9.49 -24.40 -15.26
CA SER A 409 -10.68 -24.10 -14.47
C SER A 409 -10.45 -24.14 -12.96
N MET A 410 -9.29 -24.64 -12.49
CA MET A 410 -8.98 -24.75 -11.07
C MET A 410 -8.28 -23.47 -10.62
N MET A 411 -9.01 -22.68 -9.84
CA MET A 411 -8.55 -21.47 -9.18
C MET A 411 -8.25 -21.71 -7.71
N THR A 412 -7.32 -20.93 -7.19
CA THR A 412 -6.92 -20.86 -5.79
C THR A 412 -7.10 -19.42 -5.31
N ILE A 413 -7.67 -19.23 -4.13
CA ILE A 413 -7.62 -17.96 -3.38
C ILE A 413 -7.07 -18.25 -1.98
N ARG A 414 -6.21 -17.36 -1.50
CA ARG A 414 -5.88 -17.23 -0.08
C ARG A 414 -6.35 -15.86 0.39
N SER A 415 -7.00 -15.81 1.55
CA SER A 415 -7.41 -14.57 2.23
C SER A 415 -7.11 -14.74 3.72
N GLY A 416 -6.13 -13.98 4.23
CA GLY A 416 -5.53 -14.25 5.54
C GLY A 416 -4.98 -15.68 5.65
N ASP A 417 -5.39 -16.40 6.69
CA ASP A 417 -4.93 -17.77 6.96
C ASP A 417 -5.64 -18.83 6.10
N TRP A 418 -6.77 -18.48 5.46
CA TRP A 418 -7.61 -19.45 4.76
C TRP A 418 -7.25 -19.53 3.28
N LYS A 419 -7.06 -20.75 2.80
CA LYS A 419 -6.80 -21.07 1.39
C LYS A 419 -7.87 -22.00 0.85
N LEU A 420 -8.52 -21.56 -0.23
CA LEU A 420 -9.49 -22.33 -1.01
C LEU A 420 -8.90 -22.71 -2.37
N ILE A 421 -9.01 -23.98 -2.73
CA ILE A 421 -8.80 -24.52 -4.08
C ILE A 421 -10.14 -25.02 -4.58
N THR A 422 -10.62 -24.44 -5.68
CA THR A 422 -12.00 -24.62 -6.20
C THR A 422 -12.36 -26.03 -6.68
N GLN A 423 -11.38 -26.94 -6.79
CA GLN A 423 -11.58 -28.30 -7.28
C GLN A 423 -10.70 -29.29 -6.50
N LEU A 424 -11.06 -30.58 -6.55
CA LEU A 424 -10.24 -31.67 -5.99
C LEU A 424 -9.11 -32.11 -6.93
N GLY A 425 -8.00 -32.55 -6.34
CA GLY A 425 -6.78 -32.93 -7.05
C GLY A 425 -5.73 -31.81 -7.02
N SER A 426 -4.57 -32.06 -7.62
CA SER A 426 -3.45 -31.11 -7.60
C SER A 426 -3.60 -29.95 -8.58
N GLY A 427 -4.34 -30.15 -9.68
CA GLY A 427 -4.37 -29.24 -10.82
C GLY A 427 -3.09 -29.19 -11.67
N GLY A 428 -2.07 -29.98 -11.31
CA GLY A 428 -0.72 -29.90 -11.87
C GLY A 428 -0.08 -31.24 -12.20
N PHE A 429 1.18 -31.41 -11.81
CA PHE A 429 2.00 -32.58 -12.10
C PHE A 429 1.80 -33.71 -11.08
N SER A 430 1.33 -33.42 -9.87
CA SER A 430 1.02 -34.47 -8.89
C SER A 430 -0.23 -35.27 -9.29
N PRO A 431 -0.18 -36.62 -9.29
CA PRO A 431 -1.39 -37.43 -9.43
C PRO A 431 -2.16 -37.56 -8.10
N PRO A 432 -3.51 -37.62 -8.13
CA PRO A 432 -4.38 -37.35 -9.26
C PRO A 432 -4.45 -35.85 -9.58
N ARG A 433 -4.35 -35.50 -10.86
CA ARG A 433 -4.42 -34.11 -11.32
C ARG A 433 -5.78 -33.47 -11.07
N ILE A 434 -6.85 -34.18 -11.44
CA ILE A 434 -8.25 -33.77 -11.22
C ILE A 434 -8.98 -34.96 -10.61
N VAL A 435 -9.75 -34.70 -9.57
CA VAL A 435 -10.68 -35.68 -8.96
C VAL A 435 -12.10 -35.14 -9.15
N ARG A 436 -12.99 -35.97 -9.69
CA ARG A 436 -14.41 -35.62 -9.78
C ARG A 436 -15.09 -35.97 -8.46
N PRO A 437 -15.72 -35.02 -7.76
CA PRO A 437 -16.41 -35.32 -6.52
C PRO A 437 -17.61 -36.24 -6.77
N GLY A 438 -17.83 -37.22 -5.89
CA GLY A 438 -19.08 -37.95 -5.77
C GLY A 438 -20.19 -37.10 -5.11
N PRO A 439 -21.40 -37.65 -4.94
CA PRO A 439 -22.56 -36.90 -4.43
C PRO A 439 -22.37 -36.27 -3.04
N ASP A 440 -21.58 -36.92 -2.18
CA ASP A 440 -21.33 -36.51 -0.80
C ASP A 440 -19.91 -35.93 -0.58
N ASP A 441 -19.11 -35.85 -1.65
CA ASP A 441 -17.74 -35.33 -1.57
C ASP A 441 -17.73 -33.79 -1.62
N PRO A 442 -16.77 -33.12 -0.97
CA PRO A 442 -16.59 -31.68 -1.12
C PRO A 442 -16.26 -31.32 -2.57
N ALA A 443 -16.79 -30.20 -3.06
CA ALA A 443 -16.52 -29.74 -4.43
C ALA A 443 -15.09 -29.22 -4.61
N GLY A 444 -14.44 -28.78 -3.52
CA GLY A 444 -13.08 -28.24 -3.51
C GLY A 444 -12.29 -28.60 -2.24
N GLN A 445 -11.23 -27.85 -2.01
CA GLN A 445 -10.31 -28.02 -0.88
C GLN A 445 -10.23 -26.70 -0.10
N LEU A 446 -10.37 -26.76 1.22
CA LEU A 446 -10.18 -25.61 2.11
C LEU A 446 -9.17 -25.98 3.18
N TYR A 447 -8.19 -25.10 3.40
CA TYR A 447 -7.14 -25.27 4.40
C TYR A 447 -6.98 -23.99 5.23
N ASN A 448 -6.64 -24.15 6.51
CA ASN A 448 -6.15 -23.05 7.35
C ASN A 448 -4.62 -23.18 7.43
N LEU A 449 -3.88 -22.28 6.79
CA LEU A 449 -2.43 -22.37 6.66
C LEU A 449 -1.67 -22.00 7.94
N ALA A 450 -2.31 -21.30 8.88
CA ALA A 450 -1.70 -21.04 10.19
C ALA A 450 -1.62 -22.33 11.04
N GLU A 451 -2.55 -23.26 10.83
CA GLU A 451 -2.60 -24.54 11.55
C GLU A 451 -2.07 -25.73 10.74
N ASP A 452 -2.21 -25.70 9.41
CA ASP A 452 -1.92 -26.80 8.50
C ASP A 452 -1.26 -26.30 7.19
N LEU A 453 -0.01 -25.83 7.32
CA LEU A 453 0.79 -25.39 6.18
C LEU A 453 1.05 -26.51 5.15
N GLY A 454 0.99 -27.77 5.58
CA GLY A 454 1.15 -28.96 4.74
C GLY A 454 -0.13 -29.38 3.99
N GLU A 455 -1.24 -28.64 4.11
CA GLU A 455 -2.50 -28.93 3.41
C GLU A 455 -2.98 -30.38 3.55
N THR A 456 -2.87 -30.91 4.78
CA THR A 456 -3.15 -32.30 5.12
C THR A 456 -4.62 -32.57 5.39
N THR A 457 -5.36 -31.59 5.93
CA THR A 457 -6.74 -31.74 6.39
C THR A 457 -7.69 -30.82 5.63
N ASN A 458 -8.53 -31.39 4.75
CA ASN A 458 -9.51 -30.60 4.00
C ASN A 458 -10.72 -30.23 4.88
N LEU A 459 -10.89 -28.92 5.13
CA LEU A 459 -11.95 -28.33 5.97
C LEU A 459 -13.18 -27.87 5.18
N TYR A 460 -13.25 -28.14 3.86
CA TYR A 460 -14.30 -27.62 2.97
C TYR A 460 -15.71 -27.96 3.44
N ALA A 461 -15.94 -29.19 3.91
CA ALA A 461 -17.26 -29.64 4.36
C ALA A 461 -17.66 -29.10 5.74
N THR A 462 -16.70 -28.68 6.57
CA THR A 462 -16.94 -28.25 7.96
C THR A 462 -17.07 -26.73 8.10
N HIS A 463 -16.58 -25.95 7.14
CA HIS A 463 -16.62 -24.47 7.16
C HIS A 463 -17.26 -23.90 5.87
N PRO A 464 -18.54 -24.20 5.59
CA PRO A 464 -19.21 -23.77 4.35
C PRO A 464 -19.38 -22.24 4.24
N ASP A 465 -19.41 -21.54 5.37
CA ASP A 465 -19.44 -20.08 5.46
C ASP A 465 -18.13 -19.46 4.95
N ILE A 466 -16.98 -20.00 5.35
CA ILE A 466 -15.66 -19.55 4.88
C ILE A 466 -15.50 -19.86 3.39
N VAL A 467 -15.94 -21.04 2.93
CA VAL A 467 -15.96 -21.37 1.49
C VAL A 467 -16.77 -20.33 0.72
N ALA A 468 -17.99 -20.03 1.14
CA ALA A 468 -18.86 -19.07 0.44
C ALA A 468 -18.26 -17.65 0.42
N GLN A 469 -17.61 -17.23 1.50
CA GLN A 469 -16.86 -15.97 1.56
C GLN A 469 -15.74 -15.95 0.51
N LEU A 470 -14.84 -16.94 0.53
CA LEU A 470 -13.69 -17.01 -0.36
C LEU A 470 -14.10 -17.16 -1.84
N GLU A 471 -15.16 -17.92 -2.14
CA GLU A 471 -15.72 -18.00 -3.49
C GLU A 471 -16.28 -16.66 -3.98
N THR A 472 -16.80 -15.84 -3.06
CA THR A 472 -17.29 -14.48 -3.38
C THR A 472 -16.13 -13.52 -3.61
N GLU A 473 -15.10 -13.55 -2.75
CA GLU A 473 -13.88 -12.75 -2.91
C GLU A 473 -13.15 -13.12 -4.22
N LEU A 474 -12.97 -14.42 -4.49
CA LEU A 474 -12.35 -14.92 -5.71
C LEU A 474 -13.08 -14.41 -6.96
N ARG A 475 -14.42 -14.55 -7.01
CA ARG A 475 -15.21 -14.03 -8.12
C ARG A 475 -15.05 -12.52 -8.26
N SER A 476 -15.09 -11.78 -7.16
CA SER A 476 -14.87 -10.33 -7.19
C SER A 476 -13.51 -9.96 -7.80
N ILE A 477 -12.43 -10.67 -7.45
CA ILE A 477 -11.08 -10.40 -7.96
C ILE A 477 -10.94 -10.81 -9.44
N MET A 478 -11.57 -11.91 -9.85
CA MET A 478 -11.54 -12.40 -11.22
C MET A 478 -12.37 -11.52 -12.16
N ASP A 479 -13.55 -11.07 -11.71
CA ASP A 479 -14.44 -10.21 -12.47
C ASP A 479 -13.94 -8.77 -12.50
N ALA A 480 -13.24 -8.33 -11.45
CA ALA A 480 -12.51 -7.07 -11.46
C ALA A 480 -11.30 -7.16 -12.39
N GLY A 481 -11.02 -6.10 -13.15
CA GLY A 481 -9.80 -6.01 -13.98
C GLY A 481 -8.49 -5.83 -13.18
N ARG A 482 -8.55 -5.90 -11.84
CA ARG A 482 -7.43 -5.68 -10.92
C ARG A 482 -7.75 -6.21 -9.52
N SER A 483 -6.74 -6.65 -8.76
CA SER A 483 -6.88 -6.97 -7.33
C SER A 483 -6.35 -5.86 -6.42
N ARG A 484 -5.41 -5.04 -6.91
CA ARG A 484 -4.94 -3.86 -6.18
C ARG A 484 -6.04 -2.81 -6.16
N SER A 485 -6.48 -2.44 -4.96
CA SER A 485 -7.29 -1.25 -4.74
C SER A 485 -6.44 -0.01 -5.04
N VAL A 486 -6.46 0.45 -6.29
CA VAL A 486 -6.28 1.89 -6.51
C VAL A 486 -7.58 2.47 -6.00
N SER A 487 -7.57 2.98 -4.77
CA SER A 487 -8.76 3.62 -4.19
C SER A 487 -9.30 4.59 -5.24
N ALA A 488 -10.45 4.24 -5.82
CA ALA A 488 -10.96 4.94 -6.99
C ALA A 488 -11.07 6.42 -6.61
N ARG A 489 -10.65 7.30 -7.51
CA ARG A 489 -10.78 8.74 -7.29
C ARG A 489 -12.24 9.01 -6.90
N VAL A 490 -12.42 9.63 -5.75
CA VAL A 490 -13.72 10.02 -5.25
C VAL A 490 -14.33 10.99 -6.24
N ASP A 491 -15.57 10.74 -6.63
CA ASP A 491 -16.29 11.61 -7.56
C ASP A 491 -16.54 12.97 -6.92
N ALA A 492 -15.70 13.96 -7.21
CA ALA A 492 -15.84 15.30 -6.67
C ALA A 492 -16.98 16.10 -7.33
N ALA A 493 -17.73 15.56 -8.30
CA ALA A 493 -18.83 16.28 -8.94
C ALA A 493 -20.08 16.43 -8.04
N THR A 494 -20.18 15.64 -6.97
CA THR A 494 -21.30 15.67 -6.03
C THR A 494 -20.87 15.34 -4.60
N LEU A 495 -21.50 16.00 -3.61
CA LEU A 495 -21.41 15.58 -2.20
C LEU A 495 -22.25 14.32 -1.89
N LYS A 496 -23.25 13.99 -2.70
CA LYS A 496 -24.17 12.87 -2.45
C LYS A 496 -23.42 11.54 -2.30
N GLY A 497 -23.82 10.73 -1.33
CA GLY A 497 -23.19 9.43 -1.04
C GLY A 497 -21.81 9.51 -0.36
N LYS A 498 -21.38 10.68 0.12
CA LYS A 498 -20.06 10.85 0.74
C LYS A 498 -20.10 10.93 2.26
N VAL A 499 -19.01 10.45 2.85
CA VAL A 499 -18.63 10.72 4.24
C VAL A 499 -17.43 11.64 4.23
N MET A 500 -17.65 12.90 4.63
CA MET A 500 -16.62 13.93 4.72
C MET A 500 -16.22 14.14 6.18
N CYS A 501 -14.96 14.44 6.44
CA CYS A 501 -14.46 14.74 7.77
C CYS A 501 -14.13 16.23 7.92
N GLY A 502 -14.21 16.78 9.13
CA GLY A 502 -13.70 18.13 9.40
C GLY A 502 -12.18 18.07 9.43
N TYR A 503 -11.51 19.10 8.94
CA TYR A 503 -10.04 19.15 8.98
C TYR A 503 -9.59 20.57 9.29
N GLN A 504 -8.93 20.78 10.42
CA GLN A 504 -8.55 22.13 10.86
C GLN A 504 -7.12 22.49 10.49
N GLY A 505 -6.20 21.52 10.54
CA GLY A 505 -4.79 21.71 10.21
C GLY A 505 -4.13 22.85 10.99
N TRP A 506 -4.47 23.00 12.26
CA TRP A 506 -4.09 24.16 13.08
C TRP A 506 -3.12 23.86 14.24
N PHE A 507 -2.68 22.61 14.35
CA PHE A 507 -1.66 22.20 15.30
C PHE A 507 -0.29 22.61 14.78
N ASN A 508 0.43 23.47 15.51
CA ASN A 508 1.72 24.04 15.11
C ASN A 508 2.78 23.83 16.18
N CYS A 509 4.04 23.73 15.77
CA CYS A 509 5.17 23.53 16.66
C CYS A 509 6.20 24.66 16.50
N GLU A 510 6.98 24.92 17.55
CA GLU A 510 8.14 25.82 17.42
C GLU A 510 9.11 25.25 16.37
N GLY A 511 9.54 26.08 15.41
CA GLY A 511 10.47 25.66 14.36
C GLY A 511 9.84 24.99 13.14
N ASP A 512 8.51 24.89 13.05
CA ASP A 512 7.79 24.30 11.90
C ASP A 512 7.68 25.21 10.65
N GLY A 513 8.24 26.42 10.75
CA GLY A 513 8.21 27.44 9.70
C GLY A 513 6.87 28.17 9.53
N ALA A 514 5.90 28.01 10.43
CA ALA A 514 4.68 28.81 10.48
C ALA A 514 4.78 30.01 11.45
N ASP A 515 5.78 30.03 12.34
CA ASP A 515 6.00 31.06 13.36
C ASP A 515 4.78 31.28 14.28
N LEU A 516 4.02 30.21 14.54
CA LEU A 516 2.86 30.21 15.43
C LEU A 516 3.15 29.59 16.80
N GLY A 517 4.37 29.09 17.04
CA GLY A 517 4.73 28.36 18.26
C GLY A 517 3.85 27.13 18.46
N TRP A 518 3.66 26.71 19.71
CA TRP A 518 2.87 25.54 20.13
C TRP A 518 1.36 25.80 20.14
N THR A 519 0.85 26.36 19.03
CA THR A 519 -0.57 26.72 18.87
C THR A 519 -1.43 25.46 18.79
N HIS A 520 -2.57 25.47 19.49
CA HIS A 520 -3.49 24.34 19.74
C HIS A 520 -2.92 23.15 20.55
N TRP A 521 -1.60 23.02 20.69
CA TRP A 521 -0.99 22.07 21.60
C TRP A 521 -0.93 22.55 23.06
N SER A 522 -0.79 23.86 23.29
CA SER A 522 -0.50 24.41 24.62
C SER A 522 -1.29 25.68 24.97
N ARG A 523 -1.43 25.95 26.28
CA ARG A 523 -2.14 27.12 26.81
C ARG A 523 -1.39 28.43 26.53
N ASN A 524 -0.07 28.39 26.56
CA ASN A 524 0.81 29.48 26.14
C ASN A 524 1.71 28.98 25.00
N ASN A 525 1.32 29.32 23.77
CA ASN A 525 2.00 28.88 22.55
C ASN A 525 3.46 29.33 22.41
N ARG A 526 3.94 30.29 23.20
CA ARG A 526 5.34 30.73 23.20
C ARG A 526 6.24 29.92 24.14
N ARG A 527 5.67 29.00 24.91
CA ARG A 527 6.41 28.10 25.79
C ARG A 527 6.28 26.69 25.23
N THR A 528 7.34 25.91 25.33
CA THR A 528 7.33 24.49 24.97
C THR A 528 6.16 23.76 25.62
N MET A 529 5.55 22.87 24.86
CA MET A 529 4.48 22.00 25.34
C MET A 529 5.04 21.07 26.42
N GLY A 530 4.34 20.94 27.54
CA GLY A 530 4.82 20.20 28.69
C GLY A 530 3.84 20.18 29.86
N PRO A 531 4.21 19.55 30.99
CA PRO A 531 3.40 19.56 32.21
C PRO A 531 3.00 20.99 32.63
N GLY A 532 1.69 21.20 32.81
CA GLY A 532 1.10 22.51 33.10
C GLY A 532 0.96 23.47 31.91
N ASN A 533 1.42 23.10 30.71
CA ASN A 533 1.27 23.86 29.47
C ASN A 533 0.84 22.96 28.30
N VAL A 534 -0.40 22.48 28.39
CA VAL A 534 -1.02 21.52 27.46
C VAL A 534 -2.51 21.82 27.32
N THR A 535 -3.08 21.53 26.16
CA THR A 535 -4.53 21.66 25.89
C THR A 535 -5.16 20.39 25.34
N VAL A 536 -4.37 19.38 24.97
CA VAL A 536 -4.87 18.19 24.27
C VAL A 536 -5.27 17.06 25.19
N ASP A 537 -6.30 16.31 24.80
CA ASP A 537 -6.77 15.13 25.52
C ASP A 537 -6.42 13.83 24.80
N LEU A 538 -6.20 13.85 23.48
CA LEU A 538 -5.65 12.71 22.74
C LEU A 538 -4.20 12.95 22.35
N TRP A 539 -3.44 11.87 22.22
CA TRP A 539 -2.06 11.91 21.76
C TRP A 539 -1.91 11.21 20.40
N PRO A 540 -1.29 11.85 19.39
CA PRO A 540 -1.16 11.26 18.06
C PRO A 540 -0.24 10.03 18.08
N ASP A 541 -0.55 9.05 17.24
CA ASP A 541 0.37 7.96 16.91
C ASP A 541 1.31 8.42 15.80
N LEU A 542 2.61 8.47 16.12
CA LEU A 542 3.65 8.93 15.21
C LEU A 542 4.51 7.80 14.66
N THR A 543 4.15 6.52 14.86
CA THR A 543 4.94 5.37 14.42
C THR A 543 5.29 5.42 12.93
N GLU A 544 4.38 5.90 12.09
CA GLU A 544 4.57 6.03 10.64
C GLU A 544 5.23 7.35 10.19
N PHE A 545 5.48 8.29 11.10
CA PHE A 545 6.01 9.62 10.79
C PHE A 545 7.53 9.58 10.66
N THR A 546 8.08 10.35 9.74
CA THR A 546 9.53 10.55 9.60
C THR A 546 10.06 11.55 10.62
N GLU A 547 11.39 11.61 10.79
CA GLU A 547 12.03 12.54 11.75
C GLU A 547 11.67 14.02 11.49
N GLU A 548 11.47 14.42 10.22
CA GLU A 548 11.10 15.80 9.88
C GLU A 548 9.67 16.19 10.27
N GLU A 549 8.81 15.20 10.54
CA GLU A 549 7.41 15.43 10.92
C GLU A 549 7.22 15.44 12.45
N ARG A 550 8.22 14.99 13.22
CA ARG A 550 8.15 14.78 14.67
C ARG A 550 8.77 15.93 15.44
N PHE A 551 8.07 16.40 16.47
CA PHE A 551 8.49 17.52 17.32
C PHE A 551 8.44 17.10 18.79
N ALA A 552 9.60 17.02 19.43
CA ALA A 552 9.73 16.65 20.82
C ALA A 552 9.09 17.69 21.76
N THR A 553 8.44 17.19 22.81
CA THR A 553 7.83 17.99 23.88
C THR A 553 8.62 17.85 25.18
N GLU A 554 8.25 18.59 26.24
CA GLU A 554 8.80 18.38 27.59
C GLU A 554 8.20 17.15 28.30
N PHE A 555 7.21 16.48 27.69
CA PHE A 555 6.64 15.25 28.23
C PHE A 555 7.52 14.03 27.97
N GLN A 556 7.34 13.00 28.80
CA GLN A 556 8.01 11.70 28.66
C GLN A 556 6.99 10.57 28.59
N LEU A 557 7.34 9.52 27.87
CA LEU A 557 6.63 8.25 27.87
C LEU A 557 7.05 7.40 29.09
N ALA A 558 6.34 6.31 29.35
CA ALA A 558 6.59 5.45 30.50
C ALA A 558 8.00 4.82 30.54
N ASP A 559 8.64 4.68 29.38
CA ASP A 559 10.02 4.18 29.22
C ASP A 559 11.09 5.29 29.35
N GLY A 560 10.68 6.55 29.55
CA GLY A 560 11.55 7.71 29.66
C GLY A 560 11.91 8.37 28.32
N ALA A 561 11.44 7.86 27.19
CA ALA A 561 11.60 8.53 25.89
C ALA A 561 10.83 9.86 25.85
N PRO A 562 11.32 10.88 25.12
CA PRO A 562 10.56 12.12 24.94
C PRO A 562 9.26 11.81 24.17
N ALA A 563 8.15 12.36 24.64
CA ALA A 563 6.90 12.30 23.88
C ALA A 563 6.91 13.36 22.79
N GLU A 564 6.48 12.97 21.59
CA GLU A 564 6.52 13.79 20.38
C GLU A 564 5.12 14.05 19.84
N VAL A 565 4.96 15.15 19.10
CA VAL A 565 3.74 15.52 18.35
C VAL A 565 4.12 15.93 16.92
N PHE A 566 3.13 16.21 16.07
CA PHE A 566 3.35 16.69 14.70
C PHE A 566 2.98 18.18 14.54
N SER A 567 3.41 18.78 13.43
CA SER A 567 2.88 20.06 12.94
C SER A 567 2.09 19.89 11.64
N SER A 568 0.93 20.57 11.58
CA SER A 568 0.08 20.68 10.39
C SER A 568 0.68 21.62 9.33
N ALA A 569 1.69 22.42 9.68
CA ALA A 569 2.42 23.24 8.72
C ALA A 569 3.38 22.39 7.85
N ASN A 570 3.73 21.19 8.32
CA ASN A 570 4.57 20.24 7.59
C ASN A 570 3.74 19.60 6.45
N ARG A 571 4.33 19.56 5.25
CA ARG A 571 3.72 18.98 4.05
C ARG A 571 3.51 17.47 4.20
N ALA A 572 4.53 16.72 4.61
CA ALA A 572 4.49 15.27 4.72
C ALA A 572 3.37 14.81 5.67
N THR A 573 3.17 15.51 6.78
CA THR A 573 2.06 15.27 7.72
C THR A 573 0.69 15.29 7.04
N VAL A 574 0.39 16.36 6.29
CA VAL A 574 -0.93 16.51 5.65
C VAL A 574 -1.11 15.49 4.53
N LEU A 575 -0.06 15.21 3.75
CA LEU A 575 -0.10 14.19 2.71
C LEU A 575 -0.35 12.79 3.31
N ARG A 576 0.27 12.48 4.45
CA ARG A 576 0.05 11.23 5.20
C ARG A 576 -1.39 11.09 5.67
N HIS A 577 -2.01 12.16 6.17
CA HIS A 577 -3.42 12.14 6.55
C HIS A 577 -4.32 11.80 5.35
N PHE A 578 -4.01 12.34 4.16
CA PHE A 578 -4.72 11.99 2.93
C PHE A 578 -4.44 10.55 2.48
N GLN A 579 -3.23 10.04 2.68
CA GLN A 579 -2.90 8.64 2.42
C GLN A 579 -3.76 7.73 3.29
N TRP A 580 -3.85 8.01 4.59
CA TRP A 580 -4.77 7.28 5.48
C TRP A 580 -6.21 7.36 4.99
N MET A 581 -6.71 8.54 4.60
CA MET A 581 -8.06 8.64 4.04
C MET A 581 -8.25 7.73 2.81
N GLN A 582 -7.22 7.59 1.97
CA GLN A 582 -7.23 6.67 0.84
C GLN A 582 -7.31 5.21 1.28
N ASP A 583 -6.42 4.83 2.21
CA ASP A 583 -6.22 3.46 2.70
C ASP A 583 -7.48 2.93 3.38
N TYR A 584 -8.16 3.78 4.16
CA TYR A 584 -9.36 3.42 4.91
C TYR A 584 -10.66 3.79 4.21
N GLY A 585 -10.62 4.30 2.98
CA GLY A 585 -11.81 4.57 2.16
C GLY A 585 -12.67 5.76 2.59
N LEU A 586 -12.06 6.76 3.24
CA LEU A 586 -12.71 8.05 3.52
C LEU A 586 -12.80 8.85 2.21
N ASP A 587 -13.86 9.63 2.04
CA ASP A 587 -14.09 10.35 0.77
C ASP A 587 -13.27 11.65 0.69
N GLY A 588 -13.11 12.36 1.80
CA GLY A 588 -12.43 13.64 1.81
C GLY A 588 -12.70 14.50 3.04
N VAL A 589 -12.36 15.79 2.93
CA VAL A 589 -12.44 16.73 4.07
C VAL A 589 -13.11 18.06 3.75
N PHE A 590 -13.77 18.63 4.75
CA PHE A 590 -14.04 20.05 4.82
C PHE A 590 -12.87 20.75 5.51
N LEU A 591 -12.01 21.42 4.73
CA LEU A 591 -10.90 22.19 5.28
C LEU A 591 -11.43 23.47 5.93
N GLN A 592 -11.30 23.55 7.25
CA GLN A 592 -11.86 24.63 8.05
C GLN A 592 -10.97 25.87 8.09
N ARG A 593 -11.61 27.03 7.87
CA ARG A 593 -11.02 28.36 7.93
C ARG A 593 -11.82 29.21 8.91
N PHE A 594 -11.34 29.30 10.15
CA PHE A 594 -11.88 30.24 11.14
C PHE A 594 -11.69 31.68 10.67
N ALA A 595 -12.80 32.35 10.35
CA ALA A 595 -12.81 33.65 9.70
C ALA A 595 -12.19 34.77 10.54
N ASN A 596 -12.22 34.65 11.88
CA ASN A 596 -11.55 35.60 12.78
C ASN A 596 -10.01 35.59 12.62
N GLY A 597 -9.43 34.46 12.16
CA GLY A 597 -8.00 34.32 11.90
C GLY A 597 -7.51 35.03 10.63
N LEU A 598 -8.39 35.24 9.65
CA LEU A 598 -8.04 35.77 8.31
C LEU A 598 -7.50 37.21 8.32
N LYS A 599 -7.65 37.95 9.43
CA LYS A 599 -7.11 39.31 9.59
C LYS A 599 -5.62 39.34 9.91
N SER A 600 -5.04 38.21 10.33
CA SER A 600 -3.64 38.09 10.71
C SER A 600 -2.84 37.55 9.54
N GLY A 601 -1.77 38.23 9.13
CA GLY A 601 -0.91 37.82 8.02
C GLY A 601 -0.35 36.41 8.21
N ALA A 602 0.30 36.15 9.34
CA ALA A 602 0.89 34.83 9.64
C ALA A 602 -0.15 33.70 9.68
N MET A 603 -1.34 33.95 10.25
CA MET A 603 -2.41 32.94 10.31
C MET A 603 -3.02 32.68 8.93
N LEU A 604 -3.15 33.72 8.10
CA LEU A 604 -3.61 33.59 6.73
C LEU A 604 -2.60 32.80 5.88
N GLU A 605 -1.32 33.09 6.02
CA GLU A 605 -0.23 32.35 5.38
C GLU A 605 -0.23 30.88 5.78
N HIS A 606 -0.33 30.57 7.09
CA HIS A 606 -0.47 29.20 7.58
C HIS A 606 -1.68 28.48 6.96
N LYS A 607 -2.85 29.12 6.96
CA LYS A 607 -4.07 28.56 6.34
C LYS A 607 -3.91 28.31 4.84
N ASN A 608 -3.17 29.16 4.13
CA ASN A 608 -2.88 28.98 2.72
C ASN A 608 -1.86 27.86 2.47
N LYS A 609 -0.88 27.69 3.37
CA LYS A 609 0.08 26.59 3.34
C LYS A 609 -0.63 25.25 3.53
N VAL A 610 -1.48 25.13 4.54
CA VAL A 610 -2.29 23.93 4.78
C VAL A 610 -3.23 23.64 3.60
N LEU A 611 -3.87 24.66 3.03
CA LEU A 611 -4.68 24.50 1.82
C LEU A 611 -3.86 23.93 0.65
N ALA A 612 -2.64 24.43 0.43
CA ALA A 612 -1.77 23.89 -0.63
C ALA A 612 -1.47 22.40 -0.41
N HIS A 613 -1.16 22.00 0.82
CA HIS A 613 -0.89 20.60 1.16
C HIS A 613 -2.13 19.71 1.01
N VAL A 614 -3.31 20.21 1.41
CA VAL A 614 -4.60 19.52 1.24
C VAL A 614 -4.91 19.28 -0.24
N ARG A 615 -4.70 20.30 -1.09
CA ARG A 615 -4.90 20.19 -2.55
C ARG A 615 -4.01 19.12 -3.14
N GLU A 616 -2.74 19.10 -2.73
CA GLU A 616 -1.76 18.12 -3.17
C GLU A 616 -2.11 16.70 -2.68
N GLY A 617 -2.40 16.55 -1.39
CA GLY A 617 -2.83 15.27 -0.81
C GLY A 617 -4.05 14.71 -1.51
N ALA A 618 -5.08 15.53 -1.74
CA ALA A 618 -6.29 15.16 -2.49
C ALA A 618 -5.97 14.72 -3.93
N ALA A 619 -5.06 15.43 -4.61
CA ALA A 619 -4.67 15.11 -5.98
C ALA A 619 -3.99 13.73 -6.09
N GLN A 620 -3.04 13.45 -5.19
CA GLN A 620 -2.24 12.21 -5.15
C GLN A 620 -3.08 11.00 -4.76
N THR A 621 -3.98 11.17 -3.79
CA THR A 621 -4.74 10.07 -3.19
C THR A 621 -6.13 9.88 -3.82
N GLY A 622 -6.53 10.79 -4.70
CA GLY A 622 -7.86 10.82 -5.30
C GLY A 622 -8.97 11.08 -4.29
N ARG A 623 -8.68 11.62 -3.10
CA ARG A 623 -9.71 12.11 -2.17
C ARG A 623 -10.23 13.47 -2.61
N CYS A 624 -11.35 13.92 -2.04
CA CYS A 624 -11.89 15.25 -2.30
C CYS A 624 -11.72 16.22 -1.12
N TYR A 625 -11.89 17.51 -1.39
CA TYR A 625 -11.92 18.54 -0.35
C TYR A 625 -12.88 19.68 -0.72
N ALA A 626 -13.39 20.37 0.28
CA ALA A 626 -14.13 21.63 0.14
C ALA A 626 -13.70 22.62 1.22
N LEU A 627 -13.86 23.92 0.98
CA LEU A 627 -13.59 24.92 2.02
C LEU A 627 -14.81 25.10 2.92
N MET A 628 -14.54 25.16 4.22
CA MET A 628 -15.52 25.52 5.25
C MET A 628 -15.06 26.78 5.99
N TYR A 629 -15.89 27.81 6.04
CA TYR A 629 -15.63 29.01 6.83
C TYR A 629 -16.39 28.98 8.14
N ASP A 630 -15.65 28.97 9.26
CA ASP A 630 -16.24 29.08 10.60
C ASP A 630 -16.31 30.54 11.02
N LEU A 631 -17.54 31.02 11.28
CA LEU A 631 -17.82 32.40 11.66
C LEU A 631 -17.57 32.68 13.16
N SER A 632 -17.22 31.68 13.96
CA SER A 632 -17.00 31.79 15.40
C SER A 632 -15.93 32.82 15.74
N GLY A 633 -16.23 33.65 16.73
CA GLY A 633 -15.37 34.75 17.18
C GLY A 633 -15.36 35.98 16.27
N LEU A 634 -16.11 36.02 15.17
CA LEU A 634 -16.25 37.24 14.37
C LEU A 634 -17.00 38.35 15.12
N ARG A 635 -16.59 39.59 14.87
CA ARG A 635 -17.30 40.82 15.27
C ARG A 635 -18.17 41.31 14.10
N GLY A 636 -19.13 42.20 14.38
CA GLY A 636 -19.90 42.89 13.33
C GLY A 636 -18.99 43.54 12.28
N GLY A 637 -19.39 43.43 11.01
CA GLY A 637 -18.60 43.79 9.83
C GLY A 637 -17.56 42.75 9.42
N GLY A 638 -17.33 41.72 10.23
CA GLY A 638 -16.29 40.71 10.00
C GLY A 638 -16.62 39.69 8.91
N VAL A 639 -17.91 39.47 8.62
CA VAL A 639 -18.40 38.47 7.66
C VAL A 639 -17.89 38.73 6.23
N ALA A 640 -17.71 40.00 5.85
CA ALA A 640 -17.19 40.39 4.54
C ALA A 640 -15.79 39.80 4.23
N ARG A 641 -15.01 39.44 5.26
CA ARG A 641 -13.70 38.80 5.07
C ARG A 641 -13.79 37.41 4.47
N VAL A 642 -14.89 36.70 4.71
CA VAL A 642 -15.13 35.37 4.15
C VAL A 642 -15.23 35.46 2.63
N TYR A 643 -16.07 36.38 2.13
CA TYR A 643 -16.20 36.62 0.70
C TYR A 643 -14.87 37.04 0.06
N ASN A 644 -14.14 37.96 0.69
CA ASN A 644 -12.86 38.43 0.15
C ASN A 644 -11.80 37.31 0.07
N ASP A 645 -11.70 36.45 1.08
CA ASP A 645 -10.77 35.32 1.08
C ASP A 645 -11.18 34.27 0.03
N TRP A 646 -12.46 33.89 0.00
CA TRP A 646 -13.00 32.97 -1.01
C TRP A 646 -12.72 33.46 -2.44
N HIS A 647 -13.17 34.68 -2.73
CA HIS A 647 -13.04 35.28 -4.05
C HIS A 647 -11.56 35.42 -4.45
N GLY A 648 -10.70 35.80 -3.51
CA GLY A 648 -9.26 35.86 -3.72
C GLY A 648 -8.66 34.49 -4.06
N LEU A 649 -8.99 33.43 -3.32
CA LEU A 649 -8.50 32.07 -3.56
C LEU A 649 -8.98 31.53 -4.92
N VAL A 650 -10.25 31.73 -5.27
CA VAL A 650 -10.79 31.30 -6.57
C VAL A 650 -10.07 32.00 -7.72
N GLN A 651 -9.90 33.31 -7.65
CA GLN A 651 -9.28 34.10 -8.73
C GLN A 651 -7.78 33.82 -8.87
N THR A 652 -7.06 33.71 -7.76
CA THR A 652 -5.59 33.60 -7.78
C THR A 652 -5.07 32.17 -7.84
N GLN A 653 -5.79 31.22 -7.23
CA GLN A 653 -5.33 29.83 -7.12
C GLN A 653 -6.14 28.84 -7.95
N GLY A 654 -7.30 29.25 -8.46
CA GLY A 654 -8.15 28.41 -9.30
C GLY A 654 -8.64 27.14 -8.64
N MET A 655 -8.68 27.09 -7.30
CA MET A 655 -8.88 25.84 -6.54
C MET A 655 -10.18 25.11 -6.85
N THR A 656 -11.22 25.80 -7.32
CA THR A 656 -12.50 25.19 -7.72
C THR A 656 -12.39 24.37 -9.01
N LYS A 657 -11.27 24.43 -9.72
CA LYS A 657 -10.99 23.64 -10.93
C LYS A 657 -10.20 22.37 -10.62
N ASP A 658 -9.78 22.19 -9.37
CA ASP A 658 -9.03 21.00 -8.97
C ASP A 658 -9.94 19.78 -9.10
N ALA A 659 -9.41 18.66 -9.59
CA ALA A 659 -10.17 17.42 -9.75
C ALA A 659 -10.70 16.85 -8.42
N GLY A 660 -10.13 17.28 -7.29
CA GLY A 660 -10.58 16.93 -5.95
C GLY A 660 -11.52 17.96 -5.30
N TYR A 661 -11.81 19.11 -5.93
CA TYR A 661 -12.68 20.12 -5.32
C TYR A 661 -14.14 19.71 -5.43
N VAL A 662 -14.84 19.59 -4.29
CA VAL A 662 -16.24 19.15 -4.30
C VAL A 662 -17.14 20.18 -4.98
N HIS A 663 -17.91 19.66 -5.93
CA HIS A 663 -19.07 20.32 -6.51
C HIS A 663 -20.33 19.66 -6.01
N HIS A 664 -21.43 20.39 -6.08
CA HIS A 664 -22.76 19.89 -5.77
C HIS A 664 -23.75 20.56 -6.72
N GLU A 665 -24.58 19.74 -7.38
CA GLU A 665 -25.48 20.21 -8.45
C GLU A 665 -24.74 21.04 -9.53
N GLY A 666 -23.52 20.60 -9.89
CA GLY A 666 -22.67 21.23 -10.91
C GLY A 666 -21.95 22.52 -10.48
N LYS A 667 -22.07 22.95 -9.22
CA LYS A 667 -21.50 24.19 -8.70
C LYS A 667 -20.43 23.91 -7.63
N PRO A 668 -19.34 24.69 -7.53
CA PRO A 668 -18.35 24.51 -6.47
C PRO A 668 -18.99 24.73 -5.09
N LEU A 669 -18.74 23.80 -4.17
CA LEU A 669 -19.34 23.81 -2.84
C LEU A 669 -18.55 24.68 -1.86
N VAL A 670 -19.24 25.59 -1.17
CA VAL A 670 -18.68 26.37 -0.03
C VAL A 670 -19.51 26.10 1.22
N ALA A 671 -18.85 25.69 2.29
CA ALA A 671 -19.49 25.49 3.59
C ALA A 671 -19.33 26.74 4.46
N ILE A 672 -20.42 27.21 5.08
CA ILE A 672 -20.43 28.35 6.00
C ILE A 672 -21.00 27.91 7.33
N TRP A 673 -20.20 27.99 8.39
CA TRP A 673 -20.51 27.44 9.70
C TRP A 673 -20.80 28.52 10.76
N GLY A 674 -21.85 28.28 11.56
CA GLY A 674 -22.15 29.08 12.76
C GLY A 674 -23.35 30.03 12.62
N ILE A 675 -24.18 29.89 11.59
CA ILE A 675 -25.31 30.81 11.36
C ILE A 675 -26.52 30.37 12.18
N GLY A 676 -27.15 31.32 12.89
CA GLY A 676 -28.41 31.09 13.61
C GLY A 676 -28.28 30.68 15.08
N PHE A 677 -27.07 30.53 15.62
CA PHE A 677 -26.88 30.21 17.04
C PHE A 677 -27.31 31.37 17.97
N ASN A 678 -27.93 31.04 19.10
CA ASN A 678 -28.38 32.01 20.11
C ASN A 678 -27.36 32.27 21.24
N ASP A 679 -26.09 31.92 21.01
CA ASP A 679 -24.97 32.02 21.96
C ASP A 679 -24.33 33.43 22.05
N GLY A 680 -24.98 34.44 21.46
CA GLY A 680 -24.53 35.84 21.54
C GLY A 680 -23.49 36.26 20.50
N ARG A 681 -23.49 35.62 19.31
CA ARG A 681 -22.73 36.03 18.11
C ARG A 681 -22.81 37.54 17.87
N LYS A 682 -21.71 38.14 17.40
CA LYS A 682 -21.56 39.59 17.23
C LYS A 682 -21.75 40.09 15.80
N TYR A 683 -21.72 39.19 14.82
CA TYR A 683 -22.17 39.46 13.45
C TYR A 683 -23.68 39.27 13.36
N THR A 684 -24.31 39.82 12.32
CA THR A 684 -25.78 39.77 12.16
C THR A 684 -26.22 38.77 11.09
N LEU A 685 -27.49 38.37 11.15
CA LEU A 685 -28.08 37.50 10.13
C LEU A 685 -28.12 38.20 8.76
N GLU A 686 -28.33 39.52 8.70
CA GLU A 686 -28.29 40.27 7.45
C GLU A 686 -26.89 40.27 6.80
N GLU A 687 -25.83 40.26 7.61
CA GLU A 687 -24.47 40.07 7.08
C GLU A 687 -24.29 38.68 6.47
N CYS A 688 -24.84 37.65 7.13
CA CYS A 688 -24.80 36.28 6.65
C CYS A 688 -25.62 36.10 5.36
N GLN A 689 -26.82 36.66 5.30
CA GLN A 689 -27.68 36.64 4.11
C GLN A 689 -26.98 37.29 2.91
N ARG A 690 -26.33 38.46 3.11
CA ARG A 690 -25.55 39.12 2.05
C ARG A 690 -24.37 38.29 1.58
N LEU A 691 -23.65 37.63 2.49
CA LEU A 691 -22.54 36.73 2.14
C LEU A 691 -23.04 35.58 1.27
N ILE A 692 -24.12 34.90 1.69
CA ILE A 692 -24.68 33.76 0.97
C ILE A 692 -25.15 34.21 -0.42
N ALA A 693 -25.89 35.32 -0.52
CA ALA A 693 -26.30 35.89 -1.80
C ALA A 693 -25.11 36.14 -2.73
N SER A 694 -24.03 36.74 -2.21
CA SER A 694 -22.83 37.03 -3.01
C SER A 694 -22.12 35.75 -3.49
N LEU A 695 -22.04 34.72 -2.65
CA LEU A 695 -21.46 33.43 -3.05
C LEU A 695 -22.32 32.69 -4.08
N LYS A 696 -23.65 32.78 -3.99
CA LYS A 696 -24.56 32.21 -5.00
C LYS A 696 -24.48 32.97 -6.32
N ASP A 697 -24.32 34.30 -6.29
CA ASP A 697 -24.08 35.12 -7.48
C ASP A 697 -22.76 34.74 -8.18
N ASP A 698 -21.74 34.37 -7.40
CA ASP A 698 -20.47 33.79 -7.90
C ASP A 698 -20.62 32.32 -8.39
N GLY A 699 -21.84 31.78 -8.39
CA GLY A 699 -22.16 30.44 -8.91
C GLY A 699 -21.84 29.29 -7.97
N CYS A 700 -21.71 29.53 -6.66
CA CYS A 700 -21.43 28.48 -5.68
C CYS A 700 -22.69 27.74 -5.23
N ALA A 701 -22.51 26.47 -4.84
CA ALA A 701 -23.44 25.76 -3.96
C ALA A 701 -23.06 26.03 -2.50
N ILE A 702 -24.05 26.14 -1.62
CA ILE A 702 -23.87 26.55 -0.23
C ILE A 702 -24.32 25.46 0.73
N MET A 703 -23.39 25.03 1.59
CA MET A 703 -23.71 24.24 2.77
C MET A 703 -23.75 25.14 4.00
N LEU A 704 -24.85 25.15 4.75
CA LEU A 704 -24.96 25.92 5.99
C LEU A 704 -24.84 25.03 7.23
N GLY A 705 -23.89 25.39 8.08
CA GLY A 705 -23.73 24.89 9.44
C GLY A 705 -24.63 25.63 10.41
N VAL A 706 -25.67 24.97 10.90
CA VAL A 706 -26.76 25.56 11.70
C VAL A 706 -26.86 24.94 13.10
N PRO A 707 -27.54 25.61 14.06
CA PRO A 707 -27.89 25.02 15.36
C PRO A 707 -28.80 23.79 15.22
N THR A 708 -28.85 22.91 16.23
CA THR A 708 -29.71 21.72 16.23
C THR A 708 -31.19 22.08 16.05
N GLY A 709 -31.68 23.10 16.74
CA GLY A 709 -33.10 23.49 16.73
C GLY A 709 -33.49 24.46 15.61
N TRP A 710 -32.73 24.52 14.52
CA TRP A 710 -32.88 25.51 13.45
C TRP A 710 -34.28 25.54 12.81
N ARG A 711 -34.89 24.37 12.58
CA ARG A 711 -36.18 24.25 11.86
C ARG A 711 -37.35 24.90 12.61
N GLU A 712 -37.34 24.80 13.94
CA GLU A 712 -38.43 25.31 14.79
C GLU A 712 -38.05 26.58 15.57
N GLY A 713 -36.80 27.04 15.47
CA GLY A 713 -36.30 28.20 16.21
C GLY A 713 -36.21 27.95 17.73
N VAL A 714 -35.80 26.74 18.12
CA VAL A 714 -35.77 26.27 19.51
C VAL A 714 -34.35 25.89 19.96
N ARG A 715 -34.18 25.60 21.26
CA ARG A 715 -32.92 25.15 21.88
C ARG A 715 -31.77 26.14 21.67
N ASP A 716 -30.83 25.81 20.80
CA ASP A 716 -29.62 26.55 20.48
C ASP A 716 -29.78 27.48 19.26
N ALA A 717 -30.97 27.49 18.65
CA ALA A 717 -31.30 28.38 17.55
C ALA A 717 -31.94 29.70 18.02
N THR A 718 -31.70 30.76 17.24
CA THR A 718 -32.51 31.98 17.29
C THR A 718 -33.89 31.73 16.70
N ASN A 719 -34.90 32.45 17.18
CA ASN A 719 -36.25 32.45 16.63
C ASN A 719 -36.51 33.59 15.64
N ASP A 720 -35.44 34.28 15.20
CA ASP A 720 -35.50 35.33 14.19
C ASP A 720 -35.98 34.76 12.85
N PRO A 721 -37.08 35.25 12.26
CA PRO A 721 -37.59 34.78 10.97
C PRO A 721 -36.57 34.82 9.84
N LEU A 722 -35.59 35.73 9.90
CA LEU A 722 -34.54 35.85 8.90
C LEU A 722 -33.67 34.58 8.81
N LEU A 723 -33.60 33.77 9.88
CA LEU A 723 -32.91 32.47 9.83
C LEU A 723 -33.57 31.53 8.81
N GLN A 724 -34.91 31.48 8.75
CA GLN A 724 -35.62 30.62 7.81
C GLN A 724 -35.43 31.09 6.37
N GLU A 725 -35.39 32.40 6.14
CA GLU A 725 -35.05 32.96 4.82
C GLU A 725 -33.64 32.56 4.40
N ILE A 726 -32.67 32.60 5.32
CA ILE A 726 -31.29 32.19 5.05
C ILE A 726 -31.20 30.69 4.77
N VAL A 727 -31.90 29.86 5.56
CA VAL A 727 -31.92 28.41 5.35
C VAL A 727 -32.49 28.06 3.98
N ALA A 728 -33.54 28.74 3.52
CA ALA A 728 -34.11 28.54 2.19
C ALA A 728 -33.14 28.92 1.05
N MET A 729 -32.04 29.63 1.33
CA MET A 729 -31.00 29.91 0.34
C MET A 729 -29.95 28.80 0.22
N ALA A 730 -29.89 27.87 1.19
CA ALA A 730 -28.91 26.80 1.20
C ALA A 730 -29.21 25.74 0.13
N ASP A 731 -28.17 25.05 -0.31
CA ASP A 731 -28.29 23.85 -1.12
C ASP A 731 -28.14 22.60 -0.22
N ILE A 732 -27.36 22.72 0.88
CA ILE A 732 -27.21 21.68 1.91
C ILE A 732 -27.34 22.28 3.32
N ILE A 733 -28.02 21.58 4.23
CA ILE A 733 -28.10 21.92 5.66
C ILE A 733 -27.37 20.88 6.51
N SER A 734 -26.52 21.36 7.44
CA SER A 734 -25.79 20.53 8.38
C SER A 734 -25.93 21.05 9.82
N PRO A 735 -26.78 20.42 10.65
CA PRO A 735 -26.98 20.84 12.04
C PRO A 735 -25.89 20.32 12.97
N TRP A 736 -25.33 21.16 13.84
CA TRP A 736 -24.31 20.74 14.80
C TRP A 736 -24.89 19.82 15.87
N THR A 737 -24.18 18.73 16.16
CA THR A 737 -24.60 17.72 17.15
C THR A 737 -23.58 17.44 18.24
N VAL A 738 -22.31 17.87 18.09
CA VAL A 738 -21.27 17.63 19.10
C VAL A 738 -21.72 18.23 20.44
N GLY A 739 -21.72 17.39 21.49
CA GLY A 739 -22.17 17.76 22.83
C GLY A 739 -23.69 17.86 23.01
N ARG A 740 -24.52 17.44 22.04
CA ARG A 740 -26.00 17.46 22.16
C ARG A 740 -26.61 16.18 22.71
N TYR A 741 -25.83 15.10 22.68
CA TYR A 741 -26.12 13.79 23.26
C TYR A 741 -24.78 13.13 23.65
N GLN A 742 -24.82 12.16 24.56
CA GLN A 742 -23.65 11.56 25.19
C GLN A 742 -23.64 10.03 25.16
N THR A 743 -24.74 9.38 24.75
CA THR A 743 -24.84 7.91 24.72
C THR A 743 -25.45 7.41 23.41
N PRO A 744 -25.21 6.14 23.02
CA PRO A 744 -25.81 5.55 21.82
C PRO A 744 -27.35 5.64 21.78
N ALA A 745 -28.00 5.45 22.92
CA ALA A 745 -29.46 5.58 23.04
C ALA A 745 -29.92 7.03 22.81
N GLN A 746 -29.19 8.02 23.33
CA GLN A 746 -29.50 9.43 23.09
C GLN A 746 -29.24 9.83 21.64
N ALA A 747 -28.21 9.29 20.99
CA ALA A 747 -27.95 9.50 19.56
C ALA A 747 -29.09 8.96 18.69
N THR A 748 -29.59 7.76 19.02
CA THR A 748 -30.77 7.16 18.36
C THR A 748 -32.00 8.05 18.52
N ASN A 749 -32.32 8.46 19.75
CA ASN A 749 -33.44 9.36 20.03
C ASN A 749 -33.30 10.71 19.31
N HIS A 750 -32.06 11.22 19.16
CA HIS A 750 -31.78 12.43 18.41
C HIS A 750 -32.08 12.27 16.91
N GLY A 751 -31.68 11.13 16.33
CA GLY A 751 -32.00 10.79 14.95
C GLY A 751 -33.50 10.75 14.68
N GLU A 752 -34.28 10.18 15.59
CA GLU A 752 -35.75 10.13 15.48
C GLU A 752 -36.39 11.51 15.68
N ALA A 753 -35.96 12.26 16.69
CA ALA A 753 -36.62 13.51 17.08
C ALA A 753 -36.22 14.73 16.25
N PHE A 754 -35.00 14.75 15.69
CA PHE A 754 -34.46 15.90 14.94
C PHE A 754 -34.12 15.52 13.51
N TRP A 755 -33.23 14.55 13.27
CA TRP A 755 -32.76 14.30 11.90
C TRP A 755 -33.83 13.77 10.97
N THR A 756 -34.71 12.88 11.43
CA THR A 756 -35.81 12.34 10.61
C THR A 756 -36.76 13.45 10.12
N PRO A 757 -37.33 14.30 11.00
CA PRO A 757 -38.18 15.39 10.53
C PRO A 757 -37.42 16.52 9.81
N ASP A 758 -36.15 16.77 10.15
CA ASP A 758 -35.32 17.74 9.43
C ASP A 758 -35.02 17.26 8.00
N GLN A 759 -34.64 15.99 7.81
CA GLN A 759 -34.43 15.39 6.50
C GLN A 759 -35.69 15.42 5.65
N GLN A 760 -36.85 15.10 6.23
CA GLN A 760 -38.13 15.22 5.53
C GLN A 760 -38.44 16.66 5.11
N TRP A 761 -38.14 17.63 5.96
CA TRP A 761 -38.33 19.05 5.62
C TRP A 761 -37.38 19.47 4.50
N CYS A 762 -36.10 19.08 4.57
CA CYS A 762 -35.10 19.38 3.53
C CYS A 762 -35.52 18.81 2.18
N LEU A 763 -35.97 17.55 2.14
CA LEU A 763 -36.51 16.92 0.92
C LEU A 763 -37.71 17.68 0.34
N GLN A 764 -38.60 18.23 1.17
CA GLN A 764 -39.75 19.02 0.71
C GLN A 764 -39.37 20.38 0.11
N HIS A 765 -38.18 20.89 0.44
CA HIS A 765 -37.68 22.19 0.00
C HIS A 765 -36.55 22.06 -1.03
N GLU A 766 -36.29 20.85 -1.54
CA GLU A 766 -35.20 20.57 -2.50
C GLU A 766 -33.81 20.95 -1.96
N ILE A 767 -33.62 20.75 -0.65
CA ILE A 767 -32.36 20.97 0.06
C ILE A 767 -31.83 19.61 0.52
N ASP A 768 -30.53 19.38 0.39
CA ASP A 768 -29.90 18.17 0.87
C ASP A 768 -29.52 18.27 2.36
N PHE A 769 -29.52 17.15 3.09
CA PHE A 769 -29.25 17.13 4.53
C PHE A 769 -28.00 16.33 4.86
N LEU A 770 -27.13 16.92 5.70
CA LEU A 770 -25.86 16.36 6.10
C LEU A 770 -25.74 16.34 7.63
N PRO A 771 -26.15 15.24 8.30
CA PRO A 771 -26.01 15.11 9.74
C PRO A 771 -24.54 15.07 10.18
N VAL A 772 -24.29 15.52 11.40
CA VAL A 772 -22.95 15.50 12.02
C VAL A 772 -22.83 14.32 12.98
N ALA A 773 -21.75 13.56 12.86
CA ALA A 773 -21.38 12.48 13.78
C ALA A 773 -20.01 12.73 14.42
N PHE A 774 -19.76 12.16 15.60
CA PHE A 774 -18.49 12.33 16.32
C PHE A 774 -18.15 11.09 17.16
N PRO A 775 -16.86 10.76 17.33
CA PRO A 775 -16.45 9.51 17.96
C PRO A 775 -16.56 9.50 19.48
N GLY A 776 -16.49 10.68 20.10
CA GLY A 776 -16.43 10.92 21.53
C GLY A 776 -16.01 12.37 21.75
N PHE A 777 -15.86 12.81 23.00
CA PHE A 777 -15.55 14.21 23.30
C PHE A 777 -14.95 14.38 24.70
N SER A 778 -13.95 15.28 24.81
CA SER A 778 -13.33 15.65 26.08
C SER A 778 -12.74 17.06 26.04
N TRP A 779 -12.74 17.75 27.19
CA TRP A 779 -12.13 19.07 27.38
C TRP A 779 -11.36 19.16 28.70
N HIS A 780 -10.79 18.04 29.14
CA HIS A 780 -10.10 17.92 30.41
C HIS A 780 -8.90 18.87 30.47
N ASN A 781 -7.95 18.73 29.56
CA ASN A 781 -6.75 19.57 29.54
C ASN A 781 -7.03 20.98 29.01
N LEU A 782 -8.03 21.16 28.14
CA LEU A 782 -8.35 22.49 27.59
C LEU A 782 -9.13 23.37 28.58
N LYS A 783 -10.14 22.83 29.28
CA LYS A 783 -11.08 23.59 30.12
C LYS A 783 -11.14 23.16 31.59
N GLY A 784 -10.45 22.08 31.98
CA GLY A 784 -10.54 21.52 33.33
C GLY A 784 -11.85 20.76 33.57
N ALA A 785 -12.46 20.21 32.51
CA ALA A 785 -13.65 19.37 32.62
C ALA A 785 -13.29 17.93 33.07
N GLU A 786 -14.29 17.09 33.31
CA GLU A 786 -14.08 15.64 33.45
C GLU A 786 -13.46 15.07 32.15
N LEU A 787 -12.48 14.18 32.30
CA LEU A 787 -11.93 13.42 31.17
C LEU A 787 -12.99 12.47 30.64
N ASP A 788 -13.01 12.28 29.32
CA ASP A 788 -13.93 11.33 28.67
C ASP A 788 -15.41 11.69 28.88
N ALA A 789 -15.72 12.99 28.82
CA ALA A 789 -17.07 13.52 29.04
C ALA A 789 -18.13 12.90 28.12
N ILE A 790 -17.75 12.47 26.92
CA ILE A 790 -18.55 11.60 26.06
C ILE A 790 -17.68 10.42 25.62
N PRO A 791 -17.94 9.21 26.14
CA PRO A 791 -17.09 8.06 25.91
C PRO A 791 -17.21 7.53 24.48
N ARG A 792 -16.10 6.98 24.02
CA ARG A 792 -15.89 6.42 22.68
C ARG A 792 -16.52 5.03 22.50
N LEU A 793 -16.50 4.23 23.57
CA LEU A 793 -17.17 2.93 23.67
C LEU A 793 -16.75 1.97 22.55
N GLY A 794 -15.45 1.89 22.28
CA GLY A 794 -14.89 1.07 21.21
C GLY A 794 -15.43 1.39 19.81
N GLY A 795 -16.02 2.57 19.61
CA GLY A 795 -16.65 2.99 18.37
C GLY A 795 -18.17 2.75 18.29
N GLU A 796 -18.79 2.10 19.28
CA GLU A 796 -20.24 1.91 19.32
C GLU A 796 -20.99 3.26 19.33
N PHE A 797 -20.43 4.27 20.01
CA PHE A 797 -21.02 5.60 20.04
C PHE A 797 -21.05 6.24 18.65
N LEU A 798 -19.94 6.20 17.91
CA LEU A 798 -19.89 6.69 16.52
C LEU A 798 -20.86 5.91 15.62
N TRP A 799 -20.83 4.57 15.72
CA TRP A 799 -21.65 3.71 14.87
C TRP A 799 -23.15 3.93 15.08
N SER A 800 -23.58 4.18 16.32
CA SER A 800 -24.99 4.49 16.61
C SER A 800 -25.51 5.70 15.85
N GLN A 801 -24.64 6.68 15.58
CA GLN A 801 -24.98 7.88 14.80
C GLN A 801 -25.06 7.56 13.30
N VAL A 802 -24.20 6.66 12.80
CA VAL A 802 -24.29 6.14 11.42
C VAL A 802 -25.62 5.41 11.21
N VAL A 803 -26.01 4.56 12.16
CA VAL A 803 -27.31 3.85 12.15
C VAL A 803 -28.46 4.85 12.16
N ALA A 804 -28.44 5.83 13.07
CA ALA A 804 -29.47 6.85 13.18
C ALA A 804 -29.58 7.70 11.89
N ALA A 805 -28.47 8.10 11.28
CA ALA A 805 -28.45 8.82 10.02
C ALA A 805 -29.05 7.98 8.88
N LYS A 806 -28.67 6.70 8.77
CA LYS A 806 -29.22 5.80 7.74
C LYS A 806 -30.72 5.58 7.92
N GLN A 807 -31.19 5.42 9.17
CA GLN A 807 -32.61 5.28 9.51
C GLN A 807 -33.42 6.54 9.22
N ALA A 808 -32.83 7.73 9.42
CA ALA A 808 -33.44 9.01 9.04
C ALA A 808 -33.53 9.21 7.51
N GLY A 809 -32.93 8.32 6.71
CA GLY A 809 -32.90 8.42 5.25
C GLY A 809 -31.80 9.34 4.72
N CYS A 810 -30.74 9.54 5.50
CA CYS A 810 -29.58 10.32 5.06
C CYS A 810 -28.63 9.46 4.22
N GLU A 811 -28.10 10.06 3.15
CA GLU A 811 -27.12 9.42 2.24
C GLU A 811 -25.70 9.97 2.42
N MET A 812 -25.55 11.03 3.22
CA MET A 812 -24.29 11.71 3.47
C MET A 812 -24.05 11.82 4.97
N LEU A 813 -22.79 11.95 5.38
CA LEU A 813 -22.42 12.14 6.78
C LEU A 813 -21.23 13.08 6.91
N TYR A 814 -21.30 14.00 7.87
CA TYR A 814 -20.15 14.82 8.26
C TYR A 814 -19.59 14.29 9.59
N VAL A 815 -18.38 13.72 9.57
CA VAL A 815 -17.68 13.34 10.79
C VAL A 815 -16.94 14.56 11.32
N ALA A 816 -17.28 14.98 12.54
CA ALA A 816 -16.96 16.29 13.07
C ALA A 816 -15.51 16.69 12.82
N MET A 817 -14.52 15.90 13.23
CA MET A 817 -13.12 16.23 12.98
C MET A 817 -12.25 15.01 12.73
N PHE A 818 -11.34 15.15 11.78
CA PHE A 818 -10.26 14.21 11.50
C PHE A 818 -9.13 14.35 12.53
N ASP A 819 -8.70 15.60 12.80
CA ASP A 819 -7.45 15.94 13.51
C ASP A 819 -7.63 16.64 14.87
N GLU A 820 -8.85 16.84 15.37
CA GLU A 820 -9.11 17.63 16.60
C GLU A 820 -8.87 16.85 17.91
N VAL A 821 -7.65 16.95 18.43
CA VAL A 821 -7.22 16.25 19.66
C VAL A 821 -7.40 17.03 20.96
N ASP A 822 -7.63 18.35 20.91
CA ASP A 822 -7.91 19.18 22.10
C ASP A 822 -9.37 19.14 22.56
N GLU A 823 -10.30 18.75 21.67
CA GLU A 823 -11.69 18.43 22.01
C GLU A 823 -11.97 16.91 22.07
N GLY A 824 -10.95 16.09 21.84
CA GLY A 824 -11.07 14.63 21.86
C GLY A 824 -11.97 14.05 20.76
N THR A 825 -12.24 14.80 19.68
CA THR A 825 -13.15 14.39 18.59
C THR A 825 -12.44 13.80 17.37
N ALA A 826 -11.10 13.80 17.36
CA ALA A 826 -10.28 13.24 16.27
C ALA A 826 -10.61 11.76 15.95
N ILE A 827 -10.49 11.38 14.68
CA ILE A 827 -10.61 9.99 14.22
C ILE A 827 -9.31 9.43 13.63
N PHE A 828 -8.29 10.27 13.43
CA PHE A 828 -6.99 9.85 12.94
C PHE A 828 -6.23 8.95 13.93
N LYS A 829 -5.02 8.52 13.59
CA LYS A 829 -4.30 7.56 14.43
C LYS A 829 -3.83 8.19 15.74
N CYS A 830 -4.32 7.65 16.86
CA CYS A 830 -3.90 8.05 18.22
C CYS A 830 -3.28 6.86 18.95
N THR A 831 -2.29 7.13 19.79
CA THR A 831 -1.59 6.09 20.56
C THR A 831 -2.30 5.79 21.88
N ASN A 832 -2.19 4.53 22.33
CA ASN A 832 -2.54 4.15 23.69
C ASN A 832 -1.36 4.34 24.67
N ASN A 833 -0.14 4.53 24.16
CA ASN A 833 1.05 4.83 24.95
C ASN A 833 1.19 6.35 25.10
N THR A 834 0.36 6.93 25.95
CA THR A 834 0.32 8.37 26.19
C THR A 834 1.41 8.82 27.16
N PRO A 835 1.77 10.12 27.18
CA PRO A 835 2.76 10.61 28.13
C PRO A 835 2.35 10.45 29.60
N VAL A 836 3.35 10.34 30.47
CA VAL A 836 3.19 10.17 31.93
C VAL A 836 3.61 11.43 32.69
N GLY A 837 2.95 11.70 33.83
CA GLY A 837 3.28 12.83 34.71
C GLY A 837 2.31 12.97 35.89
N GLU A 838 2.71 13.71 36.93
CA GLU A 838 1.80 14.08 38.03
C GLU A 838 0.73 15.06 37.51
N ASP A 839 -0.54 14.83 37.89
CA ASP A 839 -1.69 15.69 37.60
C ASP A 839 -2.04 15.91 36.11
N ILE A 840 -1.71 14.96 35.24
CA ILE A 840 -2.14 14.97 33.84
C ILE A 840 -2.70 13.63 33.38
N GLN A 841 -3.76 13.67 32.59
CA GLN A 841 -4.40 12.48 32.01
C GLN A 841 -4.72 12.72 30.53
N PHE A 842 -4.64 11.66 29.75
CA PHE A 842 -4.98 11.63 28.33
C PHE A 842 -5.98 10.50 28.07
N LEU A 843 -6.84 10.71 27.09
CA LEU A 843 -7.64 9.67 26.46
C LEU A 843 -6.76 8.73 25.64
N THR A 844 -7.22 7.50 25.51
CA THR A 844 -6.64 6.49 24.63
C THR A 844 -7.71 5.95 23.70
N TYR A 845 -7.33 5.06 22.77
CA TYR A 845 -8.28 4.28 21.99
C TYR A 845 -8.70 3.01 22.73
N GLU A 846 -8.75 3.06 24.06
CA GLU A 846 -9.24 1.97 24.91
C GLU A 846 -8.47 0.65 24.71
N GLY A 847 -7.20 0.75 24.30
CA GLY A 847 -6.34 -0.40 23.98
C GLY A 847 -6.53 -0.98 22.56
N LEU A 848 -7.42 -0.39 21.75
CA LEU A 848 -7.65 -0.79 20.36
C LEU A 848 -6.53 -0.26 19.44
N PRO A 849 -6.36 -0.85 18.25
CA PRO A 849 -5.40 -0.37 17.25
C PRO A 849 -5.58 1.13 16.94
N SER A 850 -4.49 1.84 16.66
CA SER A 850 -4.51 3.29 16.43
C SER A 850 -5.34 3.68 15.20
N ASP A 851 -5.54 2.78 14.24
CA ASP A 851 -6.33 3.00 13.02
C ASP A 851 -7.83 2.69 13.16
N HIS A 852 -8.30 2.29 14.36
CA HIS A 852 -9.64 1.76 14.59
C HIS A 852 -10.77 2.68 14.10
N TYR A 853 -10.68 3.99 14.40
CA TYR A 853 -11.72 4.95 14.01
C TYR A 853 -11.72 5.26 12.51
N LEU A 854 -10.57 5.15 11.83
CA LEU A 854 -10.50 5.28 10.38
C LEU A 854 -11.26 4.12 9.70
N LYS A 855 -11.07 2.88 10.19
CA LYS A 855 -11.80 1.69 9.71
C LYS A 855 -13.32 1.85 9.87
N ILE A 856 -13.78 2.34 11.03
CA ILE A 856 -15.22 2.57 11.27
C ILE A 856 -15.80 3.57 10.27
N VAL A 857 -15.10 4.68 10.02
CA VAL A 857 -15.57 5.70 9.09
C VAL A 857 -15.58 5.17 7.65
N GLY A 858 -14.59 4.37 7.25
CA GLY A 858 -14.60 3.64 5.99
C GLY A 858 -15.83 2.72 5.84
N GLN A 859 -16.15 1.95 6.88
CA GLN A 859 -17.35 1.11 6.90
C GLN A 859 -18.64 1.95 6.85
N ALA A 860 -18.69 3.10 7.52
CA ALA A 860 -19.82 4.02 7.48
C ALA A 860 -20.07 4.53 6.05
N ALA A 861 -19.01 4.88 5.32
CA ALA A 861 -19.10 5.33 3.94
C ALA A 861 -19.70 4.26 3.01
N ARG A 862 -19.21 3.02 3.11
CA ARG A 862 -19.74 1.87 2.35
C ARG A 862 -21.20 1.58 2.71
N THR A 863 -21.56 1.69 3.99
CA THR A 863 -22.93 1.45 4.47
C THR A 863 -23.91 2.48 3.97
N LEU A 864 -23.54 3.78 4.00
CA LEU A 864 -24.39 4.86 3.52
C LEU A 864 -24.65 4.73 2.02
N ARG A 865 -23.64 4.33 1.23
CA ARG A 865 -23.76 4.01 -0.21
C ARG A 865 -24.49 2.70 -0.52
N GLY A 866 -24.79 1.88 0.49
CA GLY A 866 -25.46 0.59 0.30
C GLY A 866 -24.58 -0.51 -0.29
N GLU A 867 -23.24 -0.33 -0.26
CA GLU A 867 -22.27 -1.33 -0.71
C GLU A 867 -22.16 -2.51 0.26
N ILE A 868 -22.48 -2.27 1.54
CA ILE A 868 -22.59 -3.28 2.59
C ILE A 868 -23.89 -3.10 3.37
N PRO A 869 -24.48 -4.17 3.93
CA PRO A 869 -25.72 -4.07 4.69
C PRO A 869 -25.52 -3.30 6.00
N LEU A 870 -26.53 -2.52 6.39
CA LEU A 870 -26.57 -1.84 7.68
C LEU A 870 -26.62 -2.88 8.82
N ARG A 871 -25.62 -2.85 9.71
CA ARG A 871 -25.60 -3.63 10.95
C ARG A 871 -26.06 -2.77 12.12
N THR A 872 -26.92 -3.31 12.99
CA THR A 872 -27.45 -2.61 14.16
C THR A 872 -26.41 -2.42 15.28
N SER A 873 -25.32 -3.18 15.26
CA SER A 873 -24.20 -3.06 16.20
C SER A 873 -22.87 -3.23 15.48
N LEU A 874 -21.83 -2.62 16.04
CA LEU A 874 -20.44 -2.81 15.63
C LEU A 874 -19.94 -4.13 16.24
N GLN A 875 -20.11 -5.27 15.57
CA GLN A 875 -19.43 -6.50 15.98
C GLN A 875 -17.99 -6.48 15.46
N GLN A 876 -17.03 -6.73 16.36
CA GLN A 876 -15.58 -6.77 16.09
C GLN A 876 -15.23 -7.71 14.95
#